data_AF-A0A8S0RL75-F1
#
_entry.id   AF-A0A8S0RL75-F1
#
_cell.length_a   1.000
_cell.length_b   1.000
_cell.length_c   1.000
_cell.angle_alpha   90.00
_cell.angle_beta   90.00
_cell.angle_gamma   90.00
#
_symmetry.space_group_name_H-M   'P 1'
#
loop_
_entity.id
_entity.type
_entity.pdbx_description
1 polymer ?
#
loop_
_entity_poly.entity_id
_entity_poly.type
_entity_poly.pdbx_seq_one_letter_code
_entity_poly.pdbx_strand_id
1 'polypeptide(L)'
;MNPTTMADALENVQPPPLSPPPISPPPDGFMQKFRLYATQSKFYMVGRDKSRTYWKVLKIDRTEPAELNIREDPATYTERECSDLLRRIHEGNRVTGGLKFVTSCYGIVGFIKFLGPYYMLLITKRRQIGSICGHNVYAISKSEIIPLLNSVVTSSMVNYKNENRYKKLLCMVDLTKDFYFSYSYHVMRSLQKNMCDNETGQVLYETMFVWNEFLTRGIHNTLQNTVWTVALVYGFFKQATLSISGHDFKLTLIARRSRHYAGTRYLKRGINEKGRVANDVETEQIVFKDVPVGFPMQISSVVQNRGSIPLFWSQETSRLNLKPDIILSKRDHNYEATRLHFKNLAKRYGNPIIILNLIKTNEKKPRESILRTEFANAIEAINKDLSEENRLKFLHWDFHKHSRSKATNVLLLLGKVAAYALTLTGFFYSQLTPALQSEGCLGWPSFDNVATPDKSATRYCNSKCKNHLYDENEDSDKTDRQTSEGNTVSNGNFSVKPPLFQKGVLRTNCIDCLDRTNVAQYAYGLAALGYQLHALGVTTSAKIDLDDPLADELMAFYEKMGDTLAHQYGGSAAHNKIFSARRGQWRAAIQSQEFFRTLQRYYSNAYMDVEKQNAINVFLGHFQPQPGKADVWELDSDQHSNVGRNGQSKSDENGRSLFKRSWSDGNILCESDSPMSTSNVNKDFPSSDFSSKSKGGSKMLSESSPEISTCESDLTYSRCFTFQLLYIQFYFFTRLNCSFILLNVMH
;
A
#
# COMPACT_ATOMS: atom_id res chain seq x y z
N MET A 1 31.66 51.06 -65.97
CA MET A 1 32.79 51.88 -65.48
C MET A 1 32.73 51.90 -63.96
N ASN A 2 33.88 51.85 -63.29
CA ASN A 2 34.01 52.19 -61.86
C ASN A 2 34.22 53.72 -61.73
N PRO A 3 34.24 54.32 -60.52
CA PRO A 3 33.16 54.32 -59.53
C PRO A 3 32.96 55.76 -58.95
N THR A 4 32.41 55.86 -57.73
CA THR A 4 32.59 56.97 -56.76
C THR A 4 32.28 58.42 -57.14
N THR A 5 31.26 58.97 -56.46
CA THR A 5 31.37 60.23 -55.68
C THR A 5 30.46 60.15 -54.45
N MET A 6 30.98 60.58 -53.28
CA MET A 6 30.31 61.14 -52.08
C MET A 6 28.89 60.64 -51.70
N ALA A 7 28.58 60.15 -50.49
CA ALA A 7 29.16 60.37 -49.16
C ALA A 7 29.25 61.84 -48.73
N ASP A 8 28.17 62.39 -48.15
CA ASP A 8 28.14 62.61 -46.69
C ASP A 8 26.75 63.00 -46.13
N ALA A 9 26.63 62.82 -44.80
CA ALA A 9 25.68 63.45 -43.86
C ALA A 9 24.16 63.46 -44.13
N LEU A 10 23.44 62.55 -43.45
CA LEU A 10 22.35 62.95 -42.52
C LEU A 10 22.04 61.83 -41.51
N GLU A 11 22.09 62.16 -40.21
CA GLU A 11 21.91 61.24 -39.08
C GLU A 11 20.45 61.15 -38.57
N ASN A 12 20.25 60.28 -37.58
CA ASN A 12 19.18 60.30 -36.58
C ASN A 12 17.77 59.87 -37.01
N VAL A 13 17.58 58.55 -37.09
CA VAL A 13 16.32 57.91 -36.66
C VAL A 13 16.67 56.85 -35.61
N GLN A 14 16.20 57.03 -34.37
CA GLN A 14 16.32 55.98 -33.34
C GLN A 14 15.40 54.80 -33.69
N PRO A 15 15.84 53.55 -33.56
CA PRO A 15 14.94 52.41 -33.59
C PRO A 15 13.98 52.47 -32.37
N PRO A 16 12.72 52.03 -32.50
CA PRO A 16 11.79 52.01 -31.39
C PRO A 16 12.31 51.09 -30.27
N PRO A 17 12.01 51.39 -28.98
CA PRO A 17 12.44 50.54 -27.88
C PRO A 17 11.86 49.13 -28.05
N LEU A 18 12.74 48.14 -28.06
CA LEU A 18 12.38 46.73 -28.07
C LEU A 18 11.39 46.47 -26.92
N SER A 19 10.23 45.93 -27.25
CA SER A 19 9.27 45.45 -26.25
C SER A 19 9.99 44.50 -25.28
N PRO A 20 9.84 44.65 -23.96
CA PRO A 20 10.50 43.75 -23.03
C PRO A 20 10.10 42.30 -23.36
N PRO A 21 11.04 41.34 -23.28
CA PRO A 21 10.72 39.95 -23.56
C PRO A 21 9.56 39.49 -22.67
N PRO A 22 8.66 38.62 -23.15
CA PRO A 22 7.56 38.12 -22.34
C PRO A 22 8.14 37.50 -21.07
N ILE A 23 7.76 38.08 -19.92
CA ILE A 23 8.27 37.67 -18.61
C ILE A 23 8.01 36.17 -18.48
N SER A 24 9.08 35.38 -18.43
CA SER A 24 9.00 33.93 -18.23
C SER A 24 8.15 33.67 -16.98
N PRO A 25 7.14 32.79 -17.03
CA PRO A 25 6.29 32.55 -15.88
C PRO A 25 7.16 32.13 -14.68
N PRO A 26 6.91 32.69 -13.47
CA PRO A 26 7.67 32.31 -12.29
C PRO A 26 7.52 30.80 -12.06
N PRO A 27 8.56 30.10 -11.55
CA PRO A 27 8.60 28.66 -11.46
C PRO A 27 7.35 28.10 -10.76
N ASP A 28 6.69 27.14 -11.41
CA ASP A 28 5.28 26.82 -11.20
C ASP A 28 4.88 26.71 -9.72
N GLY A 29 4.05 27.65 -9.28
CA GLY A 29 3.49 27.62 -7.94
C GLY A 29 2.52 26.45 -7.78
N PHE A 30 2.58 25.80 -6.62
CA PHE A 30 1.60 24.78 -6.29
C PHE A 30 0.37 25.44 -5.64
N MET A 31 -0.80 25.34 -6.29
CA MET A 31 -2.07 25.77 -5.71
C MET A 31 -2.37 24.96 -4.43
N GLN A 32 -2.60 25.66 -3.32
CA GLN A 32 -2.59 25.07 -1.98
C GLN A 32 -3.81 25.43 -1.12
N LYS A 33 -4.56 26.45 -1.52
CA LYS A 33 -5.79 26.91 -0.87
C LYS A 33 -6.80 27.30 -1.94
N PHE A 34 -8.04 26.83 -1.76
CA PHE A 34 -9.12 27.00 -2.73
C PHE A 34 -10.38 27.49 -2.01
N ARG A 35 -11.19 28.31 -2.68
CA ARG A 35 -12.50 28.77 -2.20
C ARG A 35 -13.57 28.41 -3.21
N LEU A 36 -14.59 27.69 -2.77
CA LEU A 36 -15.75 27.35 -3.58
C LEU A 36 -16.87 28.38 -3.37
N TYR A 37 -17.38 28.90 -4.48
CA TYR A 37 -18.56 29.76 -4.55
C TYR A 37 -19.61 29.13 -5.48
N ALA A 38 -20.89 29.46 -5.25
CA ALA A 38 -22.01 28.96 -6.05
C ALA A 38 -22.94 30.10 -6.50
N THR A 39 -23.42 29.99 -7.74
CA THR A 39 -24.65 30.62 -8.22
C THR A 39 -25.72 29.54 -8.43
N GLN A 40 -26.91 29.91 -8.94
CA GLN A 40 -27.94 28.94 -9.30
C GLN A 40 -27.47 27.95 -10.37
N SER A 41 -26.70 28.42 -11.35
CA SER A 41 -26.28 27.64 -12.53
C SER A 41 -24.84 27.12 -12.50
N LYS A 42 -23.92 27.75 -11.76
CA LYS A 42 -22.48 27.41 -11.81
C LYS A 42 -21.82 27.43 -10.43
N PHE A 43 -20.86 26.53 -10.23
CA PHE A 43 -19.85 26.65 -9.18
C PHE A 43 -18.61 27.34 -9.74
N TYR A 44 -17.94 28.12 -8.88
CA TYR A 44 -16.68 28.78 -9.16
C TYR A 44 -15.68 28.38 -8.07
N MET A 45 -14.64 27.62 -8.43
CA MET A 45 -13.53 27.29 -7.53
C MET A 45 -12.39 28.25 -7.81
N VAL A 46 -12.09 29.11 -6.84
CA VAL A 46 -10.95 30.03 -6.90
C VAL A 46 -9.76 29.37 -6.22
N GLY A 47 -8.75 28.99 -7.00
CA GLY A 47 -7.50 28.41 -6.51
C GLY A 47 -6.42 29.48 -6.39
N ARG A 48 -5.53 29.33 -5.39
CA ARG A 48 -4.34 30.17 -5.24
C ARG A 48 -3.16 29.41 -4.63
N ASP A 49 -1.98 29.95 -4.86
CA ASP A 49 -0.71 29.43 -4.34
C ASP A 49 -0.50 29.74 -2.84
N LYS A 50 0.70 29.44 -2.32
CA LYS A 50 1.09 29.72 -0.92
C LYS A 50 1.45 31.19 -0.68
N SER A 51 2.24 31.79 -1.58
CA SER A 51 2.78 33.16 -1.50
C SER A 51 1.72 34.25 -1.71
N ARG A 52 0.60 33.93 -2.37
CA ARG A 52 -0.42 34.87 -2.84
C ARG A 52 0.07 35.76 -3.99
N THR A 53 0.82 35.18 -4.92
CA THR A 53 1.26 35.88 -6.14
C THR A 53 0.21 35.80 -7.24
N TYR A 54 -0.50 34.67 -7.37
CA TYR A 54 -1.52 34.49 -8.40
C TYR A 54 -2.69 33.59 -8.00
N TRP A 55 -3.80 33.80 -8.71
CA TRP A 55 -5.08 33.12 -8.56
C TRP A 55 -5.53 32.57 -9.93
N LYS A 56 -6.19 31.41 -9.90
CA LYS A 56 -6.88 30.81 -11.05
C LYS A 56 -8.34 30.56 -10.71
N VAL A 57 -9.20 30.45 -11.72
CA VAL A 57 -10.64 30.21 -11.54
C VAL A 57 -11.10 29.02 -12.37
N LEU A 58 -11.68 28.02 -11.72
CA LEU A 58 -12.34 26.88 -12.36
C LEU A 58 -13.85 27.10 -12.34
N LYS A 59 -14.50 26.94 -13.50
CA LYS A 59 -15.95 27.06 -13.68
C LYS A 59 -16.52 25.65 -13.87
N ILE A 60 -17.46 25.27 -13.03
CA ILE A 60 -18.10 23.95 -13.05
C ILE A 60 -19.61 24.17 -13.23
N ASP A 61 -20.23 23.49 -14.18
CA ASP A 61 -21.67 23.63 -14.42
C ASP A 61 -22.52 22.90 -13.36
N ARG A 62 -23.78 23.31 -13.24
CA ARG A 62 -24.79 22.74 -12.33
C ARG A 62 -26.13 22.49 -13.01
N THR A 63 -26.29 22.90 -14.27
CA THR A 63 -27.55 22.81 -15.01
C THR A 63 -27.78 21.42 -15.60
N GLU A 64 -26.72 20.81 -16.14
CA GLU A 64 -26.76 19.46 -16.70
C GLU A 64 -26.47 18.39 -15.63
N PRO A 65 -27.38 17.42 -15.41
CA PRO A 65 -27.15 16.31 -14.48
C PRO A 65 -26.38 15.14 -15.12
N ALA A 66 -26.26 15.13 -16.46
CA ALA A 66 -25.77 14.01 -17.23
C ALA A 66 -24.24 13.96 -17.32
N GLU A 67 -23.59 15.10 -17.53
CA GLU A 67 -22.17 15.23 -17.89
C GLU A 67 -21.39 16.16 -16.94
N LEU A 68 -20.06 16.08 -16.97
CA LEU A 68 -19.17 16.81 -16.07
C LEU A 68 -18.56 18.03 -16.78
N ASN A 69 -19.38 19.05 -17.01
CA ASN A 69 -18.95 20.27 -17.68
C ASN A 69 -18.07 21.14 -16.77
N ILE A 70 -16.76 21.10 -16.99
CA ILE A 70 -15.72 21.86 -16.28
C ILE A 70 -14.90 22.66 -17.29
N ARG A 71 -14.60 23.94 -17.00
CA ARG A 71 -13.67 24.76 -17.80
C ARG A 71 -12.80 25.62 -16.88
N GLU A 72 -11.49 25.59 -17.10
CA GLU A 72 -10.55 26.53 -16.48
C GLU A 72 -10.63 27.88 -17.17
N ASP A 73 -10.55 28.97 -16.40
CA ASP A 73 -10.35 30.31 -16.93
C ASP A 73 -8.86 30.47 -17.31
N PRO A 74 -8.52 30.76 -18.58
CA PRO A 74 -7.12 30.84 -18.99
C PRO A 74 -6.39 32.06 -18.42
N ALA A 75 -7.13 33.07 -17.93
CA ALA A 75 -6.51 34.23 -17.30
C ALA A 75 -5.98 33.89 -15.90
N THR A 76 -4.81 34.45 -15.59
CA THR A 76 -4.19 34.40 -14.25
C THR A 76 -4.40 35.75 -13.58
N TYR A 77 -4.93 35.75 -12.35
CA TYR A 77 -5.44 36.94 -11.67
C TYR A 77 -4.62 37.30 -10.43
N THR A 78 -4.59 38.58 -10.05
CA THR A 78 -4.18 39.05 -8.70
C THR A 78 -5.34 38.99 -7.69
N GLU A 79 -5.07 39.20 -6.39
CA GLU A 79 -6.11 39.23 -5.33
C GLU A 79 -7.20 40.28 -5.61
N ARG A 80 -6.82 41.42 -6.22
CA ARG A 80 -7.74 42.52 -6.59
C ARG A 80 -8.64 42.13 -7.75
N GLU A 81 -8.05 41.75 -8.89
CA GLU A 81 -8.81 41.40 -10.11
C GLU A 81 -9.71 40.19 -9.89
N CYS A 82 -9.25 39.20 -9.11
CA CYS A 82 -10.06 38.06 -8.72
C CYS A 82 -11.24 38.49 -7.83
N SER A 83 -11.06 39.47 -6.95
CA SER A 83 -12.15 40.03 -6.12
C SER A 83 -13.15 40.83 -6.96
N ASP A 84 -12.67 41.62 -7.92
CA ASP A 84 -13.51 42.37 -8.88
C ASP A 84 -14.25 41.45 -9.85
N LEU A 85 -13.68 40.30 -10.22
CA LEU A 85 -14.36 39.25 -10.97
C LEU A 85 -15.49 38.62 -10.13
N LEU A 86 -15.22 38.25 -8.88
CA LEU A 86 -16.23 37.68 -7.98
C LEU A 86 -17.36 38.68 -7.68
N ARG A 87 -17.06 39.98 -7.56
CA ARG A 87 -18.07 41.04 -7.43
C ARG A 87 -18.96 41.12 -8.67
N ARG A 88 -18.39 41.19 -9.87
CA ARG A 88 -19.17 41.22 -11.14
C ARG A 88 -20.03 39.97 -11.32
N ILE A 89 -19.52 38.78 -10.95
CA ILE A 89 -20.31 37.53 -10.97
C ILE A 89 -21.46 37.62 -9.95
N HIS A 90 -21.22 38.14 -8.74
CA HIS A 90 -22.28 38.34 -7.76
C HIS A 90 -23.37 39.28 -8.29
N GLU A 91 -22.98 40.45 -8.81
CA GLU A 91 -23.86 41.49 -9.35
C GLU A 91 -24.74 40.95 -10.49
N GLY A 92 -24.13 40.32 -11.51
CA GLY A 92 -24.85 39.71 -12.62
C GLY A 92 -25.76 38.53 -12.25
N ASN A 93 -25.65 37.98 -11.04
CA ASN A 93 -26.50 36.90 -10.54
C ASN A 93 -27.47 37.36 -9.43
N ARG A 94 -27.56 38.66 -9.09
CA ARG A 94 -28.36 39.17 -7.95
C ARG A 94 -29.82 38.70 -7.97
N VAL A 95 -30.45 38.68 -9.15
CA VAL A 95 -31.84 38.20 -9.34
C VAL A 95 -32.00 36.73 -8.92
N THR A 96 -30.98 35.90 -9.12
CA THR A 96 -30.95 34.47 -8.70
C THR A 96 -30.39 34.26 -7.29
N GLY A 97 -30.31 35.32 -6.47
CA GLY A 97 -29.74 35.28 -5.11
C GLY A 97 -28.21 35.45 -5.05
N GLY A 98 -27.58 35.91 -6.13
CA GLY A 98 -26.17 36.30 -6.18
C GLY A 98 -25.17 35.14 -6.17
N LEU A 99 -23.89 35.50 -6.08
CA LEU A 99 -22.79 34.56 -5.80
C LEU A 99 -22.69 34.35 -4.29
N LYS A 100 -22.78 33.09 -3.84
CA LYS A 100 -22.72 32.68 -2.44
C LYS A 100 -21.43 31.91 -2.17
N PHE A 101 -20.77 32.16 -1.05
CA PHE A 101 -19.65 31.34 -0.58
C PHE A 101 -20.17 29.99 -0.06
N VAL A 102 -19.44 28.90 -0.32
CA VAL A 102 -19.84 27.53 0.01
C VAL A 102 -18.90 26.92 1.05
N THR A 103 -17.60 26.82 0.72
CA THR A 103 -16.58 26.26 1.62
C THR A 103 -15.17 26.68 1.19
N SER A 104 -14.21 26.56 2.10
CA SER A 104 -12.78 26.64 1.78
C SER A 104 -12.18 25.24 1.81
N CYS A 105 -11.39 24.91 0.80
CA CYS A 105 -10.79 23.59 0.67
C CYS A 105 -9.31 23.66 0.26
N TYR A 106 -8.68 22.50 0.27
CA TYR A 106 -7.25 22.29 0.14
C TYR A 106 -6.87 21.44 -1.08
N GLY A 107 -7.85 21.08 -1.91
CA GLY A 107 -7.68 20.30 -3.13
C GLY A 107 -8.94 19.51 -3.46
N ILE A 108 -9.14 19.24 -4.75
CA ILE A 108 -10.21 18.35 -5.23
C ILE A 108 -9.68 16.90 -5.15
N VAL A 109 -10.43 16.03 -4.48
CA VAL A 109 -10.17 14.58 -4.44
C VAL A 109 -10.65 13.93 -5.73
N GLY A 110 -11.72 14.46 -6.31
CA GLY A 110 -12.23 14.08 -7.63
C GLY A 110 -13.74 14.27 -7.73
N PHE A 111 -14.30 13.73 -8.81
CA PHE A 111 -15.73 13.71 -9.10
C PHE A 111 -16.20 12.27 -9.30
N ILE A 112 -17.44 12.00 -8.93
CA ILE A 112 -18.07 10.69 -9.11
C ILE A 112 -19.55 10.85 -9.43
N LYS A 113 -20.08 9.97 -10.27
CA LYS A 113 -21.51 9.84 -10.59
C LYS A 113 -21.99 8.47 -10.14
N PHE A 114 -23.22 8.40 -9.67
CA PHE A 114 -23.92 7.15 -9.37
C PHE A 114 -25.08 7.00 -10.37
N LEU A 115 -26.33 6.91 -9.90
CA LEU A 115 -27.52 6.89 -10.74
C LEU A 115 -28.04 8.32 -11.02
N GLY A 116 -27.73 9.27 -10.13
CA GLY A 116 -28.12 10.67 -10.21
C GLY A 116 -27.01 11.62 -10.69
N PRO A 117 -26.88 12.83 -10.11
CA PRO A 117 -25.93 13.84 -10.55
C PRO A 117 -24.49 13.51 -10.13
N TYR A 118 -23.53 14.25 -10.70
CA TYR A 118 -22.16 14.24 -10.19
C TYR A 118 -22.06 14.81 -8.77
N TYR A 119 -21.18 14.21 -7.98
CA TYR A 119 -20.69 14.69 -6.69
C TYR A 119 -19.22 15.08 -6.79
N MET A 120 -18.86 16.21 -6.20
CA MET A 120 -17.49 16.70 -6.05
C MET A 120 -16.99 16.40 -4.63
N LEU A 121 -15.82 15.77 -4.52
CA LEU A 121 -15.17 15.44 -3.24
C LEU A 121 -14.04 16.44 -2.95
N LEU A 122 -14.07 17.07 -1.78
CA LEU A 122 -13.13 18.12 -1.38
C LEU A 122 -12.45 17.82 -0.04
N ILE A 123 -11.20 18.23 0.12
CA ILE A 123 -10.50 18.24 1.42
C ILE A 123 -10.72 19.59 2.09
N THR A 124 -11.52 19.66 3.16
CA THR A 124 -11.81 20.93 3.86
C THR A 124 -10.95 21.15 5.10
N LYS A 125 -10.29 20.12 5.63
CA LYS A 125 -9.16 20.26 6.59
C LYS A 125 -8.04 19.27 6.27
N ARG A 126 -6.79 19.72 6.41
CA ARG A 126 -5.56 18.90 6.34
C ARG A 126 -4.65 19.18 7.53
N ARG A 127 -3.79 18.20 7.89
CA ARG A 127 -2.76 18.31 8.93
C ARG A 127 -1.40 17.91 8.35
N GLN A 128 -0.34 18.65 8.66
CA GLN A 128 1.01 18.26 8.28
C GLN A 128 1.46 17.04 9.11
N ILE A 129 2.10 16.07 8.46
CA ILE A 129 2.56 14.82 9.10
C ILE A 129 4.07 14.59 8.95
N GLY A 130 4.75 15.37 8.11
CA GLY A 130 6.20 15.38 7.95
C GLY A 130 6.64 16.22 6.74
N SER A 131 7.91 16.14 6.39
CA SER A 131 8.50 16.76 5.19
C SER A 131 9.64 15.92 4.61
N ILE A 132 9.73 15.81 3.29
CA ILE A 132 10.81 15.13 2.56
C ILE A 132 11.48 16.19 1.69
N CYS A 133 12.79 16.41 1.85
CA CYS A 133 13.55 17.44 1.10
C CYS A 133 12.87 18.83 1.08
N GLY A 134 12.34 19.28 2.23
CA GLY A 134 11.59 20.54 2.34
C GLY A 134 10.13 20.49 1.84
N HIS A 135 9.76 19.48 1.02
CA HIS A 135 8.38 19.29 0.56
C HIS A 135 7.52 18.71 1.69
N ASN A 136 6.47 19.45 2.08
CA ASN A 136 5.58 19.05 3.16
C ASN A 136 4.60 17.94 2.75
N VAL A 137 4.41 16.95 3.62
CA VAL A 137 3.43 15.86 3.44
C VAL A 137 2.25 16.07 4.39
N TYR A 138 1.04 15.85 3.90
CA TYR A 138 -0.22 16.14 4.58
C TYR A 138 -1.13 14.91 4.68
N ALA A 139 -1.74 14.71 5.84
CA ALA A 139 -2.91 13.86 6.00
C ALA A 139 -4.20 14.68 5.85
N ILE A 140 -5.26 14.05 5.36
CA ILE A 140 -6.61 14.60 5.37
C ILE A 140 -7.13 14.60 6.82
N SER A 141 -7.89 15.61 7.21
CA SER A 141 -8.49 15.74 8.55
C SER A 141 -9.98 16.07 8.53
N LYS A 142 -10.50 16.56 7.39
CA LYS A 142 -11.93 16.57 7.06
C LYS A 142 -12.07 16.59 5.54
N SER A 143 -13.01 15.81 5.03
CA SER A 143 -13.46 15.84 3.63
C SER A 143 -14.97 16.05 3.56
N GLU A 144 -15.45 16.68 2.48
CA GLU A 144 -16.86 16.97 2.23
C GLU A 144 -17.25 16.53 0.80
N ILE A 145 -18.50 16.11 0.64
CA ILE A 145 -19.07 15.63 -0.63
C ILE A 145 -20.22 16.55 -1.03
N ILE A 146 -20.05 17.29 -2.12
CA ILE A 146 -20.98 18.33 -2.59
C ILE A 146 -21.64 17.86 -3.90
N PRO A 147 -22.99 17.74 -3.98
CA PRO A 147 -23.67 17.48 -5.25
C PRO A 147 -23.53 18.68 -6.19
N LEU A 148 -23.34 18.45 -7.49
CA LEU A 148 -23.27 19.54 -8.47
C LEU A 148 -24.65 20.17 -8.70
N LEU A 149 -25.67 19.34 -8.93
CA LEU A 149 -27.06 19.75 -9.17
C LEU A 149 -27.67 20.51 -7.97
N ASN A 150 -28.61 21.40 -8.23
CA ASN A 150 -29.31 22.16 -7.18
C ASN A 150 -30.40 21.33 -6.48
N SER A 151 -30.60 21.55 -5.17
CA SER A 151 -31.46 20.71 -4.31
C SER A 151 -32.93 20.64 -4.75
N VAL A 152 -33.43 21.69 -5.39
CA VAL A 152 -34.80 21.80 -5.91
C VAL A 152 -35.13 20.72 -6.96
N VAL A 153 -34.13 20.22 -7.68
CA VAL A 153 -34.29 19.20 -8.73
C VAL A 153 -34.01 17.79 -8.20
N THR A 154 -33.39 17.65 -7.03
CA THR A 154 -32.97 16.34 -6.49
C THR A 154 -34.12 15.53 -5.87
N SER A 155 -35.25 16.18 -5.57
CA SER A 155 -36.41 15.59 -4.90
C SER A 155 -37.30 14.72 -5.81
N SER A 156 -37.26 14.93 -7.14
CA SER A 156 -38.06 14.18 -8.12
C SER A 156 -37.37 12.92 -8.66
N MET A 157 -36.23 12.51 -8.09
CA MET A 157 -35.37 11.50 -8.69
C MET A 157 -35.71 10.07 -8.22
N VAL A 158 -36.23 9.26 -9.17
CA VAL A 158 -36.81 7.92 -8.95
C VAL A 158 -35.95 6.98 -8.09
N ASN A 159 -34.62 7.06 -8.20
CA ASN A 159 -33.67 6.13 -7.56
C ASN A 159 -33.03 6.65 -6.25
N TYR A 160 -33.62 7.66 -5.58
CA TYR A 160 -33.05 8.32 -4.38
C TYR A 160 -32.60 7.36 -3.26
N LYS A 161 -33.24 6.19 -3.08
CA LYS A 161 -32.84 5.17 -2.09
C LYS A 161 -31.46 4.57 -2.42
N ASN A 162 -31.27 4.14 -3.67
CA ASN A 162 -30.07 3.43 -4.12
C ASN A 162 -28.91 4.42 -4.28
N GLU A 163 -29.20 5.65 -4.74
CA GLU A 163 -28.26 6.79 -4.75
C GLU A 163 -27.65 7.04 -3.37
N ASN A 164 -28.49 7.09 -2.32
CA ASN A 164 -28.00 7.25 -0.94
C ASN A 164 -27.25 6.02 -0.43
N ARG A 165 -27.52 4.81 -0.93
CA ARG A 165 -26.74 3.62 -0.59
C ARG A 165 -25.35 3.65 -1.23
N TYR A 166 -25.23 4.09 -2.48
CA TYR A 166 -23.92 4.35 -3.10
C TYR A 166 -23.14 5.47 -2.41
N LYS A 167 -23.81 6.56 -2.02
CA LYS A 167 -23.20 7.62 -1.21
C LYS A 167 -22.70 7.10 0.14
N LYS A 168 -23.46 6.23 0.81
CA LYS A 168 -23.02 5.54 2.05
C LYS A 168 -21.81 4.64 1.81
N LEU A 169 -21.82 3.81 0.76
CA LEU A 169 -20.68 2.96 0.39
C LEU A 169 -19.41 3.79 0.14
N LEU A 170 -19.51 4.89 -0.61
CA LEU A 170 -18.37 5.78 -0.84
C LEU A 170 -17.81 6.35 0.47
N CYS A 171 -18.69 6.75 1.40
CA CYS A 171 -18.31 7.22 2.74
C CYS A 171 -17.69 6.12 3.64
N MET A 172 -17.76 4.83 3.30
CA MET A 172 -17.02 3.78 4.03
C MET A 172 -15.52 3.81 3.72
N VAL A 173 -15.10 4.40 2.58
CA VAL A 173 -13.70 4.73 2.31
C VAL A 173 -13.37 6.04 3.03
N ASP A 174 -13.09 5.93 4.32
CA ASP A 174 -12.80 7.07 5.19
C ASP A 174 -11.48 7.76 4.79
N LEU A 175 -11.60 8.83 4.01
CA LEU A 175 -10.49 9.66 3.56
C LEU A 175 -9.66 10.26 4.70
N THR A 176 -10.17 10.35 5.93
CA THR A 176 -9.40 10.87 7.08
C THR A 176 -8.45 9.84 7.69
N LYS A 177 -8.61 8.54 7.36
CA LYS A 177 -7.76 7.45 7.84
C LYS A 177 -6.73 7.06 6.79
N ASP A 178 -5.46 7.17 7.16
CA ASP A 178 -4.30 6.62 6.44
C ASP A 178 -4.06 7.08 4.98
N PHE A 179 -4.85 8.04 4.49
CA PHE A 179 -4.59 8.74 3.23
C PHE A 179 -3.68 9.95 3.47
N TYR A 180 -2.65 10.07 2.63
CA TYR A 180 -1.71 11.18 2.63
C TYR A 180 -1.37 11.63 1.21
N PHE A 181 -0.94 12.88 1.09
CA PHE A 181 -0.57 13.52 -0.17
C PHE A 181 0.47 14.63 0.06
N SER A 182 1.08 15.12 -1.02
CA SER A 182 1.78 16.40 -1.05
C SER A 182 1.34 17.18 -2.30
N TYR A 183 1.63 18.48 -2.31
CA TYR A 183 1.40 19.34 -3.47
C TYR A 183 2.60 19.33 -4.42
N SER A 184 3.81 19.30 -3.86
CA SER A 184 5.06 19.54 -4.59
C SER A 184 6.02 18.35 -4.61
N TYR A 185 5.63 17.20 -4.03
CA TYR A 185 6.43 15.97 -4.05
C TYR A 185 5.56 14.78 -4.40
N HIS A 186 6.02 13.94 -5.32
CA HIS A 186 5.30 12.77 -5.78
C HIS A 186 5.41 11.62 -4.78
N VAL A 187 4.66 11.73 -3.68
CA VAL A 187 4.60 10.74 -2.58
C VAL A 187 4.24 9.31 -3.01
N MET A 188 3.66 9.15 -4.21
CA MET A 188 3.34 7.87 -4.85
C MET A 188 4.55 7.15 -5.46
N ARG A 189 5.70 7.83 -5.60
CA ARG A 189 6.99 7.25 -6.05
C ARG A 189 7.95 7.15 -4.86
N SER A 190 8.93 6.26 -4.97
CA SER A 190 10.08 6.24 -4.07
C SER A 190 11.02 7.42 -4.31
N LEU A 191 11.81 7.77 -3.31
CA LEU A 191 12.79 8.85 -3.37
C LEU A 191 13.74 8.68 -4.55
N GLN A 192 14.34 7.49 -4.73
CA GLN A 192 15.25 7.22 -5.85
C GLN A 192 14.59 7.60 -7.19
N LYS A 193 13.33 7.24 -7.41
CA LYS A 193 12.62 7.56 -8.66
C LYS A 193 12.38 9.04 -8.85
N ASN A 194 11.94 9.74 -7.80
CA ASN A 194 11.78 11.20 -7.82
C ASN A 194 13.11 11.95 -8.01
N MET A 195 14.25 11.28 -7.82
CA MET A 195 15.60 11.82 -7.99
C MET A 195 16.28 11.40 -9.31
N CYS A 196 15.74 10.39 -10.02
CA CYS A 196 16.41 9.76 -11.17
C CYS A 196 15.60 9.74 -12.46
N ASP A 197 14.26 9.61 -12.39
CA ASP A 197 13.43 9.48 -13.59
C ASP A 197 12.66 10.79 -13.87
N ASN A 198 13.02 11.48 -14.96
CA ASN A 198 12.43 12.75 -15.43
C ASN A 198 10.97 12.62 -15.94
N GLU A 199 10.23 11.59 -15.54
CA GLU A 199 8.79 11.46 -15.81
C GLU A 199 8.02 12.57 -15.09
N THR A 200 7.31 13.40 -15.84
CA THR A 200 6.47 14.52 -15.35
C THR A 200 5.03 14.42 -15.86
N GLY A 201 4.11 15.19 -15.27
CA GLY A 201 2.73 15.35 -15.78
C GLY A 201 1.78 14.19 -15.43
N GLN A 202 0.75 14.01 -16.27
CA GLN A 202 -0.43 13.18 -15.97
C GLN A 202 -0.11 11.70 -15.75
N VAL A 203 0.91 11.14 -16.42
CA VAL A 203 1.33 9.73 -16.29
C VAL A 203 1.62 9.34 -14.83
N LEU A 204 2.14 10.28 -14.02
CA LEU A 204 2.41 10.05 -12.61
C LEU A 204 1.15 9.81 -11.77
N TYR A 205 0.02 10.40 -12.18
CA TYR A 205 -1.28 10.28 -11.51
C TYR A 205 -2.00 8.98 -11.87
N GLU A 206 -1.59 8.30 -12.95
CA GLU A 206 -2.13 7.00 -13.33
C GLU A 206 -1.52 5.82 -12.54
N THR A 207 -0.44 6.07 -11.80
CA THR A 207 0.35 5.04 -11.12
C THR A 207 -0.45 4.20 -10.12
N MET A 208 0.04 2.98 -9.83
CA MET A 208 -0.67 1.99 -9.01
C MET A 208 -0.92 2.40 -7.54
N PHE A 209 -0.33 3.50 -7.08
CA PHE A 209 -0.46 4.00 -5.71
C PHE A 209 -1.37 5.24 -5.57
N VAL A 210 -1.83 5.84 -6.67
CA VAL A 210 -2.76 6.99 -6.66
C VAL A 210 -4.20 6.48 -6.61
N TRP A 211 -4.76 6.42 -5.41
CA TRP A 211 -6.05 5.77 -5.15
C TRP A 211 -7.24 6.49 -5.80
N ASN A 212 -7.19 7.81 -5.89
CA ASN A 212 -8.24 8.63 -6.50
C ASN A 212 -8.07 8.88 -8.01
N GLU A 213 -7.26 8.08 -8.71
CA GLU A 213 -7.09 8.16 -10.18
C GLU A 213 -8.44 8.15 -10.90
N PHE A 214 -9.30 7.17 -10.62
CA PHE A 214 -10.63 7.08 -11.24
C PHE A 214 -11.48 8.34 -11.03
N LEU A 215 -11.43 8.92 -9.82
CA LEU A 215 -12.18 10.11 -9.44
C LEU A 215 -11.61 11.38 -10.10
N THR A 216 -10.32 11.40 -10.45
CA THR A 216 -9.64 12.57 -11.05
C THR A 216 -9.55 12.52 -12.56
N ARG A 217 -9.62 11.32 -13.17
CA ARG A 217 -9.58 11.10 -14.62
C ARG A 217 -10.51 12.03 -15.42
N GLY A 218 -11.74 12.27 -14.93
CA GLY A 218 -12.70 13.15 -15.61
C GLY A 218 -12.23 14.60 -15.72
N ILE A 219 -11.67 15.17 -14.65
CA ILE A 219 -11.15 16.54 -14.67
C ILE A 219 -9.78 16.62 -15.39
N HIS A 220 -8.92 15.61 -15.27
CA HIS A 220 -7.66 15.55 -16.00
C HIS A 220 -7.87 15.49 -17.52
N ASN A 221 -8.77 14.62 -18.01
CA ASN A 221 -9.06 14.52 -19.43
C ASN A 221 -9.63 15.82 -20.04
N THR A 222 -10.43 16.57 -19.28
CA THR A 222 -11.04 17.84 -19.74
C THR A 222 -10.08 19.03 -19.67
N LEU A 223 -9.19 19.08 -18.67
CA LEU A 223 -8.30 20.24 -18.45
C LEU A 223 -6.85 20.04 -18.91
N GLN A 224 -6.45 18.79 -19.20
CA GLN A 224 -5.08 18.38 -19.52
C GLN A 224 -4.03 18.83 -18.48
N ASN A 225 -4.48 19.05 -17.23
CA ASN A 225 -3.63 19.44 -16.11
C ASN A 225 -4.14 18.84 -14.79
N THR A 226 -3.27 18.84 -13.78
CA THR A 226 -3.53 18.21 -12.46
C THR A 226 -3.66 19.22 -11.32
N VAL A 227 -3.49 20.52 -11.57
CA VAL A 227 -3.21 21.57 -10.54
C VAL A 227 -4.37 21.78 -9.55
N TRP A 228 -5.59 21.44 -9.95
CA TRP A 228 -6.80 21.49 -9.09
C TRP A 228 -6.94 20.29 -8.15
N THR A 229 -6.19 19.22 -8.41
CA THR A 229 -6.35 17.89 -7.79
C THR A 229 -5.13 17.50 -6.97
N VAL A 230 -5.32 16.57 -6.02
CA VAL A 230 -4.21 15.99 -5.26
C VAL A 230 -4.13 14.47 -5.50
N ALA A 231 -2.92 13.94 -5.65
CA ALA A 231 -2.68 12.50 -5.72
C ALA A 231 -2.77 11.89 -4.32
N LEU A 232 -3.84 11.15 -4.02
CA LEU A 232 -4.02 10.51 -2.72
C LEU A 232 -3.36 9.13 -2.70
N VAL A 233 -2.48 8.91 -1.73
CA VAL A 233 -1.84 7.62 -1.46
C VAL A 233 -2.39 7.04 -0.16
N TYR A 234 -2.74 5.76 -0.19
CA TYR A 234 -3.26 5.01 0.96
C TYR A 234 -2.17 4.09 1.52
N GLY A 235 -2.02 4.02 2.85
CA GLY A 235 -1.12 3.05 3.47
C GLY A 235 -0.63 3.50 4.84
N PHE A 236 0.58 4.04 4.93
CA PHE A 236 1.15 4.55 6.19
C PHE A 236 2.17 5.66 5.94
N PHE A 237 2.27 6.61 6.87
CA PHE A 237 3.36 7.58 6.93
C PHE A 237 3.66 7.91 8.40
N LYS A 238 4.93 7.82 8.81
CA LYS A 238 5.43 8.34 10.09
C LYS A 238 6.82 8.92 9.89
N GLN A 239 7.08 10.07 10.49
CA GLN A 239 8.40 10.71 10.58
C GLN A 239 8.71 11.04 12.04
N ALA A 240 9.97 10.96 12.45
CA ALA A 240 10.49 11.54 13.68
C ALA A 240 11.99 11.83 13.54
N THR A 241 12.51 12.74 14.34
CA THR A 241 13.95 12.85 14.61
C THR A 241 14.31 11.81 15.67
N LEU A 242 15.32 10.99 15.38
CA LEU A 242 15.94 10.03 16.30
C LEU A 242 17.40 10.43 16.49
N SER A 243 18.07 9.92 17.52
CA SER A 243 19.48 10.23 17.82
C SER A 243 20.28 8.97 18.12
N ILE A 244 21.55 8.95 17.71
CA ILE A 244 22.52 7.92 18.10
C ILE A 244 23.91 8.55 18.19
N SER A 245 24.69 8.20 19.22
CA SER A 245 26.05 8.73 19.44
C SER A 245 26.16 10.26 19.45
N GLY A 246 25.11 10.98 19.85
CA GLY A 246 25.05 12.45 19.84
C GLY A 246 24.77 13.08 18.46
N HIS A 247 24.37 12.28 17.47
CA HIS A 247 24.01 12.73 16.13
C HIS A 247 22.51 12.50 15.85
N ASP A 248 21.80 13.60 15.61
CA ASP A 248 20.39 13.60 15.22
C ASP A 248 20.20 13.30 13.73
N PHE A 249 19.16 12.54 13.40
CA PHE A 249 18.72 12.27 12.04
C PHE A 249 17.20 12.07 11.97
N LYS A 250 16.59 12.38 10.82
CA LYS A 250 15.17 12.12 10.57
C LYS A 250 14.97 10.77 9.92
N LEU A 251 14.24 9.90 10.62
CA LEU A 251 13.69 8.65 10.08
C LEU A 251 12.29 8.89 9.54
N THR A 252 12.03 8.47 8.31
CA THR A 252 10.70 8.48 7.69
C THR A 252 10.34 7.08 7.18
N LEU A 253 9.27 6.49 7.69
CA LEU A 253 8.73 5.22 7.21
C LEU A 253 7.42 5.47 6.47
N ILE A 254 7.40 5.07 5.20
CA ILE A 254 6.27 5.23 4.28
C ILE A 254 5.81 3.84 3.84
N ALA A 255 4.50 3.61 3.77
CA ALA A 255 3.94 2.46 3.07
C ALA A 255 2.88 2.91 2.06
N ARG A 256 3.00 2.41 0.83
CA ARG A 256 2.11 2.69 -0.30
C ARG A 256 1.38 1.41 -0.68
N ARG A 257 0.06 1.38 -0.52
CA ARG A 257 -0.79 0.23 -0.87
C ARG A 257 -1.28 0.34 -2.31
N SER A 258 -1.12 -0.72 -3.10
CA SER A 258 -1.64 -0.79 -4.47
C SER A 258 -3.16 -0.60 -4.50
N ARG A 259 -3.63 0.22 -5.44
CA ARG A 259 -5.04 0.31 -5.85
C ARG A 259 -5.47 -0.88 -6.72
N HIS A 260 -4.54 -1.45 -7.49
CA HIS A 260 -4.84 -2.59 -8.36
C HIS A 260 -5.05 -3.87 -7.55
N TYR A 261 -6.16 -4.56 -7.82
CA TYR A 261 -6.58 -5.79 -7.11
C TYR A 261 -6.66 -5.59 -5.58
N ALA A 262 -7.03 -4.36 -5.17
CA ALA A 262 -7.31 -4.01 -3.79
C ALA A 262 -8.62 -4.64 -3.30
N GLY A 263 -8.67 -4.94 -2.01
CA GLY A 263 -9.83 -5.59 -1.41
C GLY A 263 -9.64 -6.03 0.03
N THR A 264 -10.62 -6.77 0.52
CA THR A 264 -10.67 -7.32 1.88
C THR A 264 -10.05 -8.71 1.97
N ARG A 265 -9.68 -9.12 3.20
CA ARG A 265 -8.69 -10.18 3.45
C ARG A 265 -9.02 -11.54 2.84
N TYR A 266 -10.29 -11.91 2.66
CA TYR A 266 -10.64 -13.19 2.04
C TYR A 266 -11.24 -13.04 0.64
N LEU A 267 -11.89 -11.92 0.30
CA LEU A 267 -12.49 -11.69 -1.01
C LEU A 267 -11.49 -11.36 -2.12
N LYS A 268 -10.28 -10.87 -1.78
CA LYS A 268 -9.17 -10.70 -2.74
C LYS A 268 -7.89 -11.30 -2.17
N ARG A 269 -7.44 -12.39 -2.81
CA ARG A 269 -6.21 -13.13 -2.50
C ARG A 269 -5.49 -13.55 -3.77
N GLY A 270 -4.23 -13.95 -3.62
CA GLY A 270 -3.41 -14.41 -4.72
C GLY A 270 -3.18 -13.33 -5.77
N ILE A 271 -3.34 -13.72 -7.03
CA ILE A 271 -3.08 -12.92 -8.23
C ILE A 271 -4.34 -12.81 -9.11
N ASN A 272 -4.39 -11.80 -9.97
CA ASN A 272 -5.31 -11.73 -11.09
C ASN A 272 -4.58 -11.91 -12.44
N GLU A 273 -5.35 -12.11 -13.51
CA GLU A 273 -4.87 -12.31 -14.89
C GLU A 273 -3.92 -11.20 -15.39
N LYS A 274 -4.04 -9.98 -14.85
CA LYS A 274 -3.18 -8.82 -15.18
C LYS A 274 -1.88 -8.77 -14.36
N GLY A 275 -1.50 -9.88 -13.72
CA GLY A 275 -0.27 -9.98 -12.91
C GLY A 275 -0.27 -9.09 -11.67
N ARG A 276 -1.44 -8.73 -11.13
CA ARG A 276 -1.56 -7.89 -9.92
C ARG A 276 -1.93 -8.77 -8.74
N VAL A 277 -1.17 -8.67 -7.65
CA VAL A 277 -1.43 -9.45 -6.42
C VAL A 277 -2.25 -8.66 -5.42
N ALA A 278 -3.04 -9.36 -4.61
CA ALA A 278 -3.75 -8.76 -3.51
C ALA A 278 -2.74 -8.25 -2.46
N ASN A 279 -3.06 -7.14 -1.80
CA ASN A 279 -2.25 -6.53 -0.74
C ASN A 279 -0.79 -6.23 -1.15
N ASP A 280 -0.52 -5.93 -2.43
CA ASP A 280 0.77 -5.39 -2.88
C ASP A 280 1.03 -4.05 -2.16
N VAL A 281 2.07 -4.01 -1.34
CA VAL A 281 2.50 -2.84 -0.57
C VAL A 281 3.99 -2.63 -0.78
N GLU A 282 4.34 -1.41 -1.14
CA GLU A 282 5.71 -0.91 -1.13
C GLU A 282 5.97 -0.20 0.19
N THR A 283 7.03 -0.59 0.90
CA THR A 283 7.48 0.06 2.14
C THR A 283 8.83 0.71 1.88
N GLU A 284 8.96 1.98 2.23
CA GLU A 284 10.16 2.79 2.03
C GLU A 284 10.63 3.41 3.35
N GLN A 285 11.92 3.31 3.61
CA GLN A 285 12.58 3.86 4.79
C GLN A 285 13.62 4.91 4.36
N ILE A 286 13.28 6.18 4.57
CA ILE A 286 14.11 7.34 4.23
C ILE A 286 14.83 7.83 5.49
N VAL A 287 16.12 8.11 5.37
CA VAL A 287 16.99 8.62 6.43
C VAL A 287 17.74 9.84 5.92
N PHE A 288 17.69 10.98 6.62
CA PHE A 288 18.50 12.16 6.32
C PHE A 288 18.95 12.88 7.60
N LYS A 289 20.10 13.55 7.53
CA LYS A 289 20.49 14.54 8.54
C LYS A 289 19.79 15.86 8.23
N ASP A 290 19.25 16.53 9.25
CA ASP A 290 19.01 17.97 9.13
C ASP A 290 20.38 18.66 9.07
N VAL A 291 20.57 19.57 8.12
CA VAL A 291 21.78 20.39 7.98
C VAL A 291 21.39 21.87 7.91
N PRO A 292 22.25 22.80 8.35
CA PRO A 292 21.98 24.23 8.21
C PRO A 292 21.79 24.63 6.73
N VAL A 293 21.01 25.69 6.50
CA VAL A 293 20.79 26.25 5.16
C VAL A 293 22.15 26.63 4.55
N GLY A 294 22.38 26.19 3.31
CA GLY A 294 23.67 26.37 2.62
C GLY A 294 24.62 25.17 2.69
N PHE A 295 24.27 24.10 3.41
CA PHE A 295 25.05 22.86 3.43
C PHE A 295 24.40 21.73 2.62
N PRO A 296 25.20 20.83 2.00
CA PRO A 296 24.66 19.74 1.20
C PRO A 296 24.04 18.64 2.09
N MET A 297 22.73 18.42 1.92
CA MET A 297 21.97 17.46 2.72
C MET A 297 22.21 16.02 2.24
N GLN A 298 22.76 15.17 3.11
CA GLN A 298 22.91 13.74 2.81
C GLN A 298 21.60 12.99 3.11
N ILE A 299 21.11 12.25 2.13
CA ILE A 299 19.87 11.48 2.21
C ILE A 299 20.07 10.06 1.70
N SER A 300 19.34 9.12 2.30
CA SER A 300 19.25 7.74 1.86
C SER A 300 17.80 7.27 1.84
N SER A 301 17.50 6.33 0.95
CA SER A 301 16.24 5.58 0.94
C SER A 301 16.51 4.09 0.72
N VAL A 302 15.70 3.22 1.31
CA VAL A 302 15.65 1.80 0.98
C VAL A 302 14.20 1.37 0.82
N VAL A 303 13.92 0.61 -0.24
CA VAL A 303 12.58 0.13 -0.61
C VAL A 303 12.50 -1.39 -0.47
N GLN A 304 11.41 -1.88 0.09
CA GLN A 304 11.09 -3.31 0.18
C GLN A 304 9.62 -3.55 -0.18
N ASN A 305 9.33 -4.72 -0.73
CA ASN A 305 7.99 -5.07 -1.20
C ASN A 305 7.37 -6.19 -0.33
N ARG A 306 6.05 -6.23 -0.29
CA ARG A 306 5.29 -7.38 0.22
C ARG A 306 3.98 -7.53 -0.56
N GLY A 307 3.44 -8.72 -0.58
CA GLY A 307 2.14 -8.97 -1.18
C GLY A 307 1.64 -10.38 -0.95
N SER A 308 0.47 -10.69 -1.51
CA SER A 308 0.00 -12.08 -1.58
C SER A 308 0.95 -12.94 -2.43
N ILE A 309 0.93 -14.23 -2.18
CA ILE A 309 1.69 -15.23 -2.96
C ILE A 309 1.14 -15.20 -4.40
N PRO A 310 1.98 -14.97 -5.43
CA PRO A 310 1.52 -14.72 -6.81
C PRO A 310 1.10 -16.01 -7.53
N LEU A 311 0.00 -16.59 -7.07
CA LEU A 311 -0.72 -17.73 -7.64
C LEU A 311 -2.22 -17.42 -7.63
N PHE A 312 -3.03 -18.15 -8.40
CA PHE A 312 -4.49 -18.07 -8.31
C PHE A 312 -5.00 -18.89 -7.14
N TRP A 313 -5.25 -18.26 -5.99
CA TRP A 313 -5.81 -18.91 -4.81
C TRP A 313 -6.77 -18.02 -4.02
N SER A 314 -7.80 -18.65 -3.44
CA SER A 314 -8.86 -18.03 -2.66
C SER A 314 -9.02 -18.73 -1.30
N GLN A 315 -9.89 -18.16 -0.45
CA GLN A 315 -10.38 -18.81 0.76
C GLN A 315 -11.85 -18.42 0.98
N GLU A 316 -12.75 -19.39 0.86
CA GLU A 316 -14.19 -19.16 1.01
C GLU A 316 -14.59 -19.01 2.48
N THR A 317 -15.11 -17.83 2.84
CA THR A 317 -15.59 -17.52 4.19
C THR A 317 -16.98 -18.11 4.44
N SER A 318 -17.04 -19.17 5.25
CA SER A 318 -18.28 -19.60 5.90
C SER A 318 -18.42 -18.95 7.28
N ARG A 319 -19.66 -18.61 7.65
CA ARG A 319 -20.05 -18.10 8.99
C ARG A 319 -19.86 -19.11 10.14
N LEU A 320 -19.32 -20.30 9.86
CA LEU A 320 -18.95 -21.31 10.86
C LEU A 320 -17.43 -21.58 10.89
N ASN A 321 -16.68 -21.18 9.86
CA ASN A 321 -15.28 -21.57 9.67
C ASN A 321 -14.32 -20.45 10.06
N LEU A 322 -13.91 -20.40 11.33
CA LEU A 322 -12.93 -19.44 11.88
C LEU A 322 -11.60 -19.35 11.11
N LYS A 323 -11.18 -20.43 10.45
CA LYS A 323 -9.99 -20.48 9.58
C LYS A 323 -10.36 -21.18 8.25
N PRO A 324 -11.00 -20.50 7.28
CA PRO A 324 -11.46 -21.13 6.04
C PRO A 324 -10.30 -21.84 5.34
N ASP A 325 -10.54 -22.92 4.59
CA ASP A 325 -9.46 -23.65 3.89
C ASP A 325 -8.92 -22.85 2.69
N ILE A 326 -7.95 -23.41 1.96
CA ILE A 326 -7.22 -22.74 0.89
C ILE A 326 -7.54 -23.47 -0.40
N ILE A 327 -8.07 -22.73 -1.38
CA ILE A 327 -8.46 -23.27 -2.67
C ILE A 327 -7.46 -22.73 -3.69
N LEU A 328 -6.62 -23.61 -4.23
CA LEU A 328 -5.70 -23.28 -5.33
C LEU A 328 -6.41 -23.59 -6.65
N SER A 329 -6.45 -22.62 -7.57
CA SER A 329 -7.09 -22.76 -8.87
C SER A 329 -6.02 -22.91 -9.96
N LYS A 330 -5.87 -24.12 -10.51
CA LYS A 330 -4.91 -24.42 -11.59
C LYS A 330 -5.39 -23.93 -12.98
N ARG A 331 -5.82 -22.67 -13.06
CA ARG A 331 -6.28 -22.03 -14.31
C ARG A 331 -5.10 -21.69 -15.23
N ASP A 332 -4.00 -21.27 -14.63
CA ASP A 332 -2.78 -20.82 -15.32
C ASP A 332 -1.70 -21.92 -15.23
N HIS A 333 -1.57 -22.70 -16.30
CA HIS A 333 -0.65 -23.84 -16.39
C HIS A 333 0.81 -23.41 -16.66
N ASN A 334 1.00 -22.25 -17.30
CA ASN A 334 2.32 -21.73 -17.68
C ASN A 334 2.86 -20.68 -16.69
N TYR A 335 2.04 -20.33 -15.68
CA TYR A 335 2.29 -19.28 -14.69
C TYR A 335 2.44 -17.87 -15.32
N GLU A 336 1.69 -17.57 -16.39
CA GLU A 336 1.76 -16.27 -17.09
C GLU A 336 1.35 -15.06 -16.24
N ALA A 337 0.37 -15.19 -15.35
CA ALA A 337 0.06 -14.13 -14.40
C ALA A 337 1.24 -13.88 -13.45
N THR A 338 1.87 -14.95 -12.98
CA THR A 338 3.07 -14.91 -12.12
C THR A 338 4.26 -14.31 -12.86
N ARG A 339 4.47 -14.66 -14.14
CA ARG A 339 5.48 -14.07 -15.04
C ARG A 339 5.26 -12.57 -15.20
N LEU A 340 4.04 -12.14 -15.52
CA LEU A 340 3.67 -10.73 -15.66
C LEU A 340 3.87 -9.96 -14.35
N HIS A 341 3.64 -10.59 -13.20
CA HIS A 341 3.91 -9.99 -11.90
C HIS A 341 5.41 -9.75 -11.65
N PHE A 342 6.26 -10.74 -11.89
CA PHE A 342 7.71 -10.57 -11.72
C PHE A 342 8.33 -9.64 -12.77
N LYS A 343 7.81 -9.63 -14.02
CA LYS A 343 8.12 -8.60 -15.03
C LYS A 343 7.77 -7.18 -14.52
N ASN A 344 6.63 -7.01 -13.83
CA ASN A 344 6.27 -5.73 -13.22
C ASN A 344 7.16 -5.35 -12.01
N LEU A 345 7.60 -6.32 -11.20
CA LEU A 345 8.56 -6.06 -10.11
C LEU A 345 9.93 -5.66 -10.66
N ALA A 346 10.43 -6.34 -11.71
CA ALA A 346 11.68 -5.99 -12.37
C ALA A 346 11.63 -4.57 -12.97
N LYS A 347 10.54 -4.20 -13.68
CA LYS A 347 10.34 -2.81 -14.14
C LYS A 347 10.20 -1.81 -12.98
N ARG A 348 9.74 -2.23 -11.79
CA ARG A 348 9.64 -1.34 -10.63
C ARG A 348 10.97 -1.11 -9.91
N TYR A 349 11.80 -2.14 -9.74
CA TYR A 349 12.93 -2.11 -8.78
C TYR A 349 14.25 -2.67 -9.32
N GLY A 350 14.29 -3.15 -10.57
CA GLY A 350 15.45 -3.84 -11.14
C GLY A 350 15.63 -5.28 -10.64
N ASN A 351 16.85 -5.81 -10.80
CA ASN A 351 17.26 -7.15 -10.40
C ASN A 351 18.52 -7.10 -9.49
N PRO A 352 18.65 -8.00 -8.49
CA PRO A 352 17.85 -9.20 -8.31
C PRO A 352 16.54 -8.97 -7.54
N ILE A 353 15.52 -9.77 -7.88
CA ILE A 353 14.32 -9.93 -7.04
C ILE A 353 14.56 -11.09 -6.08
N ILE A 354 14.56 -10.80 -4.79
CA ILE A 354 14.74 -11.78 -3.71
C ILE A 354 13.39 -12.03 -3.05
N ILE A 355 12.97 -13.29 -2.94
CA ILE A 355 11.62 -13.65 -2.49
C ILE A 355 11.74 -14.40 -1.16
N LEU A 356 11.52 -13.71 -0.04
CA LEU A 356 11.49 -14.30 1.30
C LEU A 356 10.09 -14.85 1.61
N ASN A 357 9.97 -16.18 1.66
CA ASN A 357 8.70 -16.89 1.70
C ASN A 357 8.43 -17.52 3.08
N LEU A 358 7.64 -16.82 3.91
CA LEU A 358 7.43 -17.07 5.35
C LEU A 358 6.31 -18.10 5.66
N ILE A 359 6.07 -18.99 4.71
CA ILE A 359 5.01 -20.02 4.76
C ILE A 359 5.46 -21.17 5.69
N LYS A 360 4.52 -21.89 6.32
CA LYS A 360 4.88 -23.11 7.08
C LYS A 360 5.18 -24.30 6.17
N THR A 361 6.11 -25.14 6.61
CA THR A 361 6.50 -26.40 5.96
C THR A 361 5.66 -27.55 6.50
N ASN A 362 5.63 -27.71 7.83
CA ASN A 362 5.04 -28.86 8.50
C ASN A 362 3.76 -28.45 9.24
N GLU A 363 2.60 -28.89 8.74
CA GLU A 363 1.28 -28.69 9.36
C GLU A 363 0.52 -30.02 9.46
N LYS A 364 -0.29 -30.22 10.52
CA LYS A 364 -1.11 -31.44 10.70
C LYS A 364 -2.18 -31.64 9.61
N LYS A 365 -2.67 -30.55 9.01
CA LYS A 365 -3.50 -30.56 7.80
C LYS A 365 -2.74 -29.75 6.75
N PRO A 366 -2.39 -30.29 5.57
CA PRO A 366 -1.64 -29.56 4.56
C PRO A 366 -2.49 -28.39 4.06
N ARG A 367 -1.95 -27.18 4.22
CA ARG A 367 -2.66 -25.93 3.95
C ARG A 367 -1.70 -24.88 3.43
N GLU A 368 -0.86 -24.35 4.32
CA GLU A 368 0.21 -23.42 3.94
C GLU A 368 1.20 -24.11 2.98
N SER A 369 1.49 -25.39 3.22
CA SER A 369 2.40 -26.23 2.43
C SER A 369 1.99 -26.43 0.96
N ILE A 370 0.68 -26.38 0.63
CA ILE A 370 0.17 -26.53 -0.75
C ILE A 370 0.63 -25.34 -1.60
N LEU A 371 0.39 -24.11 -1.12
CA LEU A 371 0.86 -22.89 -1.79
C LEU A 371 2.38 -22.83 -1.87
N ARG A 372 3.10 -23.36 -0.89
CA ARG A 372 4.57 -23.41 -0.90
C ARG A 372 5.11 -24.25 -2.06
N THR A 373 4.60 -25.48 -2.23
CA THR A 373 5.07 -26.38 -3.29
C THR A 373 4.74 -25.83 -4.68
N GLU A 374 3.49 -25.42 -4.90
CA GLU A 374 3.04 -24.92 -6.21
C GLU A 374 3.67 -23.57 -6.57
N PHE A 375 4.06 -22.75 -5.58
CA PHE A 375 4.83 -21.53 -5.84
C PHE A 375 6.31 -21.81 -6.13
N ALA A 376 6.90 -22.86 -5.53
CA ALA A 376 8.24 -23.30 -5.89
C ALA A 376 8.28 -23.79 -7.35
N ASN A 377 7.31 -24.60 -7.77
CA ASN A 377 7.13 -25.03 -9.16
C ASN A 377 7.04 -23.83 -10.12
N ALA A 378 6.25 -22.81 -9.75
CA ALA A 378 6.11 -21.58 -10.55
C ALA A 378 7.45 -20.83 -10.70
N ILE A 379 8.23 -20.68 -9.62
CA ILE A 379 9.54 -20.01 -9.69
C ILE A 379 10.55 -20.84 -10.50
N GLU A 380 10.55 -22.17 -10.37
CA GLU A 380 11.42 -23.04 -11.18
C GLU A 380 11.08 -22.95 -12.67
N ALA A 381 9.78 -22.99 -13.02
CA ALA A 381 9.31 -22.82 -14.40
C ALA A 381 9.70 -21.45 -14.98
N ILE A 382 9.62 -20.38 -14.18
CA ILE A 382 10.01 -19.02 -14.61
C ILE A 382 11.52 -18.88 -14.76
N ASN A 383 12.31 -19.46 -13.85
CA ASN A 383 13.78 -19.33 -13.86
C ASN A 383 14.45 -20.11 -15.00
N LYS A 384 13.77 -21.05 -15.66
CA LYS A 384 14.24 -21.73 -16.87
C LYS A 384 14.35 -20.78 -18.07
N ASP A 385 13.48 -19.76 -18.13
CA ASP A 385 13.42 -18.78 -19.23
C ASP A 385 14.20 -17.48 -18.92
N LEU A 386 14.97 -17.46 -17.82
CA LEU A 386 15.72 -16.28 -17.35
C LEU A 386 17.23 -16.59 -17.25
N SER A 387 18.04 -15.64 -17.72
CA SER A 387 19.50 -15.66 -17.52
C SER A 387 19.85 -15.56 -16.03
N GLU A 388 21.01 -16.10 -15.64
CA GLU A 388 21.46 -16.23 -14.24
C GLU A 388 21.32 -14.95 -13.40
N GLU A 389 21.64 -13.80 -14.00
CA GLU A 389 21.57 -12.47 -13.39
C GLU A 389 20.13 -12.04 -13.05
N ASN A 390 19.18 -12.45 -13.89
CA ASN A 390 17.76 -12.08 -13.80
C ASN A 390 16.91 -13.10 -13.05
N ARG A 391 17.47 -14.26 -12.65
CA ARG A 391 16.74 -15.31 -11.93
C ARG A 391 16.21 -14.85 -10.58
N LEU A 392 14.98 -15.24 -10.30
CA LEU A 392 14.26 -14.97 -9.06
C LEU A 392 14.89 -15.79 -7.92
N LYS A 393 15.44 -15.10 -6.92
CA LYS A 393 16.14 -15.75 -5.79
C LYS A 393 15.13 -16.10 -4.69
N PHE A 394 14.61 -17.34 -4.73
CA PHE A 394 13.61 -17.84 -3.78
C PHE A 394 14.23 -18.35 -2.48
N LEU A 395 13.90 -17.69 -1.36
CA LEU A 395 14.37 -18.02 -0.02
C LEU A 395 13.17 -18.43 0.85
N HIS A 396 13.01 -19.72 1.09
CA HIS A 396 11.96 -20.24 1.97
C HIS A 396 12.42 -20.30 3.43
N TRP A 397 11.59 -19.78 4.35
CA TRP A 397 11.94 -19.74 5.78
C TRP A 397 10.72 -20.00 6.67
N ASP A 398 10.72 -21.13 7.40
CA ASP A 398 9.60 -21.53 8.25
C ASP A 398 9.59 -20.75 9.58
N PHE A 399 8.94 -19.59 9.53
CA PHE A 399 8.79 -18.69 10.68
C PHE A 399 8.23 -19.41 11.92
N HIS A 400 7.31 -20.35 11.75
CA HIS A 400 6.65 -21.04 12.87
C HIS A 400 7.55 -22.10 13.52
N LYS A 401 8.40 -22.77 12.74
CA LYS A 401 9.46 -23.66 13.25
C LYS A 401 10.45 -22.87 14.10
N HIS A 402 10.96 -21.75 13.57
CA HIS A 402 11.96 -20.96 14.27
C HIS A 402 11.40 -20.19 15.47
N SER A 403 10.15 -19.69 15.42
CA SER A 403 9.53 -18.94 16.53
C SER A 403 9.14 -19.78 17.76
N ARG A 404 9.29 -21.11 17.72
CA ARG A 404 9.03 -22.00 18.86
C ARG A 404 10.28 -22.43 19.63
N SER A 405 11.47 -22.26 19.04
CA SER A 405 12.73 -22.64 19.68
C SER A 405 13.15 -21.58 20.70
N LYS A 406 13.23 -21.95 21.99
CA LYS A 406 13.79 -21.08 23.04
C LYS A 406 15.23 -20.66 22.74
N ALA A 407 15.99 -21.49 22.04
CA ALA A 407 17.41 -21.28 21.74
C ALA A 407 17.67 -20.53 20.43
N THR A 408 16.65 -19.89 19.83
CA THR A 408 16.78 -19.29 18.49
C THR A 408 16.18 -17.89 18.44
N ASN A 409 17.05 -16.88 18.49
CA ASN A 409 16.65 -15.49 18.24
C ASN A 409 16.24 -15.34 16.77
N VAL A 410 14.92 -15.31 16.52
CA VAL A 410 14.30 -15.13 15.21
C VAL A 410 14.78 -13.85 14.51
N LEU A 411 14.96 -12.76 15.25
CA LEU A 411 15.41 -11.48 14.70
C LEU A 411 16.87 -11.56 14.23
N LEU A 412 17.73 -12.30 14.94
CA LEU A 412 19.12 -12.50 14.54
C LEU A 412 19.25 -13.32 13.25
N LEU A 413 18.44 -14.39 13.09
CA LEU A 413 18.39 -15.16 11.84
C LEU A 413 17.83 -14.35 10.67
N LEU A 414 16.71 -13.64 10.88
CA LEU A 414 16.15 -12.76 9.87
C LEU A 414 17.10 -11.60 9.53
N GLY A 415 17.87 -11.09 10.50
CA GLY A 415 18.92 -10.10 10.29
C GLY A 415 20.04 -10.57 9.37
N LYS A 416 20.46 -11.85 9.47
CA LYS A 416 21.43 -12.45 8.52
C LYS A 416 20.87 -12.53 7.09
N VAL A 417 19.60 -12.96 6.95
CA VAL A 417 18.91 -13.00 5.64
C VAL A 417 18.70 -11.60 5.06
N ALA A 418 18.37 -10.63 5.92
CA ALA A 418 18.21 -9.24 5.57
C ALA A 418 19.51 -8.59 5.09
N ALA A 419 20.61 -8.77 5.82
CA ALA A 419 21.93 -8.27 5.43
C ALA A 419 22.36 -8.85 4.07
N TYR A 420 22.23 -10.17 3.87
CA TYR A 420 22.49 -10.82 2.58
C TYR A 420 21.64 -10.23 1.44
N ALA A 421 20.34 -10.03 1.68
CA ALA A 421 19.45 -9.43 0.69
C ALA A 421 19.82 -7.97 0.37
N LEU A 422 20.21 -7.18 1.38
CA LEU A 422 20.63 -5.80 1.23
C LEU A 422 21.96 -5.69 0.45
N THR A 423 22.95 -6.52 0.74
CA THR A 423 24.22 -6.59 -0.01
C THR A 423 23.99 -6.83 -1.51
N LEU A 424 22.98 -7.63 -1.87
CA LEU A 424 22.65 -7.94 -3.26
C LEU A 424 21.73 -6.91 -3.95
N THR A 425 20.91 -6.18 -3.19
CA THR A 425 19.92 -5.26 -3.76
C THR A 425 20.34 -3.79 -3.70
N GLY A 426 21.24 -3.45 -2.78
CA GLY A 426 21.69 -2.09 -2.52
C GLY A 426 20.64 -1.23 -1.81
N PHE A 427 20.99 0.04 -1.60
CA PHE A 427 20.09 1.08 -1.12
C PHE A 427 20.44 2.39 -1.84
N PHE A 428 19.51 3.34 -1.85
CA PHE A 428 19.74 4.66 -2.43
C PHE A 428 20.51 5.55 -1.44
N TYR A 429 21.50 6.29 -1.93
CA TYR A 429 22.19 7.36 -1.21
C TYR A 429 22.52 8.50 -2.17
N SER A 430 22.30 9.74 -1.75
CA SER A 430 22.67 10.94 -2.52
C SER A 430 22.98 12.13 -1.60
N GLN A 431 23.75 13.08 -2.12
CA GLN A 431 24.16 14.31 -1.45
C GLN A 431 23.57 15.52 -2.19
N LEU A 432 22.57 16.15 -1.58
CA LEU A 432 21.73 17.17 -2.21
C LEU A 432 22.27 18.58 -1.95
N THR A 433 22.82 19.20 -2.99
CA THR A 433 23.39 20.56 -2.94
C THR A 433 22.34 21.64 -2.62
N PRO A 434 22.72 22.75 -1.96
CA PRO A 434 21.77 23.77 -1.49
C PRO A 434 20.93 24.43 -2.58
N ALA A 435 21.49 24.58 -3.79
CA ALA A 435 20.79 25.14 -4.94
C ALA A 435 19.48 24.39 -5.27
N LEU A 436 19.41 23.09 -4.96
CA LEU A 436 18.23 22.26 -5.19
C LEU A 436 17.26 22.21 -4.01
N GLN A 437 17.62 22.82 -2.88
CA GLN A 437 16.74 22.99 -1.72
C GLN A 437 15.90 24.29 -1.84
N SER A 438 16.20 25.13 -2.82
CA SER A 438 15.69 26.51 -2.93
C SER A 438 14.90 26.81 -4.20
N GLU A 439 14.25 25.81 -4.80
CA GLU A 439 13.13 26.07 -5.72
C GLU A 439 12.19 24.87 -5.83
N GLY A 440 10.94 25.10 -6.26
CA GLY A 440 9.89 24.07 -6.30
C GLY A 440 10.00 23.09 -7.48
N CYS A 441 11.14 23.03 -8.16
CA CYS A 441 11.29 22.44 -9.48
C CYS A 441 12.03 21.09 -9.43
N LEU A 442 11.39 20.02 -9.89
CA LEU A 442 12.05 18.72 -10.16
C LEU A 442 12.73 18.76 -11.53
N GLY A 443 13.62 19.74 -11.73
CA GLY A 443 14.38 19.97 -12.96
C GLY A 443 15.88 19.85 -12.71
N TRP A 444 16.41 18.62 -12.75
CA TRP A 444 17.86 18.38 -12.78
C TRP A 444 18.39 18.43 -14.22
N PRO A 445 19.60 18.96 -14.47
CA PRO A 445 20.32 18.64 -15.70
C PRO A 445 20.59 17.13 -15.78
N SER A 446 20.30 16.52 -16.94
CA SER A 446 20.55 15.09 -17.18
C SER A 446 22.03 14.74 -17.08
N PHE A 447 22.35 13.65 -16.37
CA PHE A 447 23.66 13.00 -16.46
C PHE A 447 23.76 12.05 -17.68
N ASP A 448 23.34 12.54 -18.85
CA ASP A 448 23.52 11.86 -20.12
C ASP A 448 24.92 12.15 -20.68
N ASN A 449 25.89 11.28 -20.39
CA ASN A 449 27.00 10.90 -21.29
C ASN A 449 27.99 9.91 -20.64
N VAL A 450 27.59 8.64 -20.56
CA VAL A 450 28.54 7.50 -20.67
C VAL A 450 27.95 6.57 -21.73
N ALA A 451 28.69 6.35 -22.81
CA ALA A 451 28.14 5.83 -24.06
C ALA A 451 27.66 4.37 -23.98
N THR A 452 26.63 4.06 -24.77
CA THR A 452 26.23 2.70 -25.14
C THR A 452 27.37 1.98 -25.88
N PRO A 453 27.84 0.81 -25.41
CA PRO A 453 28.75 -0.03 -26.19
C PRO A 453 27.95 -0.84 -27.22
N ASP A 454 28.02 -0.44 -28.48
CA ASP A 454 27.42 -1.20 -29.58
C ASP A 454 28.24 -2.45 -29.92
N LYS A 455 27.60 -3.48 -30.51
CA LYS A 455 28.16 -4.83 -30.63
C LYS A 455 29.01 -5.03 -31.90
N SER A 456 30.27 -4.59 -31.91
CA SER A 456 31.30 -5.20 -32.79
C SER A 456 32.76 -4.73 -32.56
N ALA A 457 33.45 -5.28 -31.56
CA ALA A 457 34.92 -5.40 -31.58
C ALA A 457 35.44 -6.47 -30.59
N THR A 458 36.13 -7.50 -31.07
CA THR A 458 36.74 -8.53 -30.22
C THR A 458 38.25 -8.35 -30.12
N ARG A 459 38.76 -7.90 -28.96
CA ARG A 459 40.01 -8.35 -28.29
C ARG A 459 40.46 -7.40 -27.16
N TYR A 460 40.99 -7.98 -26.08
CA TYR A 460 41.52 -7.34 -24.86
C TYR A 460 40.50 -6.52 -24.05
N CYS A 461 40.52 -6.47 -22.71
CA CYS A 461 41.48 -7.04 -21.74
C CYS A 461 40.84 -8.12 -20.85
N ASN A 462 41.64 -9.10 -20.42
CA ASN A 462 41.27 -10.06 -19.38
C ASN A 462 42.52 -10.49 -18.59
N SER A 463 42.78 -9.88 -17.41
CA SER A 463 43.85 -10.31 -16.50
C SER A 463 43.78 -9.61 -15.13
N LYS A 464 43.46 -10.40 -14.08
CA LYS A 464 43.88 -10.21 -12.66
C LYS A 464 43.36 -8.93 -11.94
N CYS A 465 43.29 -8.84 -10.62
CA CYS A 465 43.74 -9.77 -9.56
C CYS A 465 42.58 -10.24 -8.67
N LYS A 466 42.62 -11.52 -8.24
CA LYS A 466 42.29 -11.88 -6.86
C LYS A 466 43.58 -11.82 -6.05
N ASN A 467 43.50 -11.59 -4.74
CA ASN A 467 44.20 -12.38 -3.73
C ASN A 467 43.65 -12.05 -2.32
N HIS A 468 43.64 -13.06 -1.45
CA HIS A 468 43.63 -12.88 0.00
C HIS A 468 45.08 -12.96 0.49
N LEU A 469 45.39 -12.34 1.64
CA LEU A 469 45.76 -13.08 2.86
C LEU A 469 45.88 -12.15 4.07
N TYR A 470 46.02 -12.77 5.24
CA TYR A 470 46.35 -12.12 6.52
C TYR A 470 47.87 -12.08 6.68
N ASP A 471 48.38 -11.18 7.52
CA ASP A 471 49.49 -11.50 8.44
C ASP A 471 49.43 -10.61 9.69
N GLU A 472 50.12 -11.01 10.75
CA GLU A 472 50.29 -10.26 12.02
C GLU A 472 51.77 -9.84 12.19
N ASN A 473 52.05 -8.83 13.03
CA ASN A 473 53.22 -8.71 13.95
C ASN A 473 53.33 -7.29 14.58
N GLU A 474 54.24 -7.12 15.54
CA GLU A 474 54.20 -6.10 16.61
C GLU A 474 55.17 -4.89 16.46
N ASP A 475 54.95 -3.88 17.33
CA ASP A 475 55.89 -2.89 17.91
C ASP A 475 56.77 -1.95 17.04
N SER A 476 56.64 -0.63 17.25
CA SER A 476 57.50 0.11 18.22
C SER A 476 57.33 1.67 18.26
N ASP A 477 57.14 2.18 19.48
CA ASP A 477 57.57 3.44 20.13
C ASP A 477 57.66 4.86 19.46
N LYS A 478 56.91 5.83 20.04
CA LYS A 478 57.17 7.30 20.28
C LYS A 478 57.56 8.23 19.09
N THR A 479 57.42 9.57 19.14
CA THR A 479 57.32 10.57 20.23
C THR A 479 56.52 11.83 19.81
N ASP A 480 56.04 12.63 20.78
CA ASP A 480 55.39 13.94 20.57
C ASP A 480 56.24 15.02 19.86
N ARG A 481 55.56 15.91 19.11
CA ARG A 481 55.80 17.37 19.13
C ARG A 481 54.51 18.17 18.86
N GLN A 482 54.14 19.03 19.80
CA GLN A 482 53.21 20.15 19.54
C GLN A 482 53.95 21.30 18.84
N THR A 483 53.29 22.03 17.93
CA THR A 483 53.62 23.45 17.69
C THR A 483 52.49 24.23 17.00
N SER A 484 52.25 25.45 17.49
CA SER A 484 51.62 26.61 16.84
C SER A 484 50.22 26.51 16.22
N GLU A 485 49.39 27.50 16.57
CA GLU A 485 48.24 27.92 15.78
C GLU A 485 48.68 28.47 14.40
N GLY A 486 47.75 28.44 13.44
CA GLY A 486 47.96 28.98 12.09
C GLY A 486 46.64 29.07 11.33
N ASN A 487 46.00 30.25 11.35
CA ASN A 487 44.72 30.48 10.69
C ASN A 487 44.83 30.37 9.16
N THR A 488 44.41 29.23 8.62
CA THR A 488 44.11 29.07 7.19
C THR A 488 42.63 28.77 7.02
N VAL A 489 41.92 29.66 6.33
CA VAL A 489 40.51 29.47 5.95
C VAL A 489 40.47 28.34 4.92
N SER A 490 40.15 27.13 5.39
CA SER A 490 40.04 25.95 4.55
C SER A 490 38.82 26.06 3.64
N ASN A 491 39.04 26.53 2.41
CA ASN A 491 38.02 26.51 1.36
C ASN A 491 37.62 25.05 1.12
N GLY A 492 36.43 24.67 1.61
CA GLY A 492 36.08 23.28 1.86
C GLY A 492 35.86 22.49 0.58
N ASN A 493 36.88 21.77 0.12
CA ASN A 493 36.74 20.67 -0.84
C ASN A 493 35.94 19.53 -0.19
N PHE A 494 34.61 19.69 -0.15
CA PHE A 494 33.69 18.64 0.25
C PHE A 494 33.85 17.46 -0.73
N SER A 495 34.52 16.40 -0.28
CA SER A 495 34.62 15.15 -1.01
C SER A 495 33.22 14.58 -1.22
N VAL A 496 32.68 14.77 -2.43
CA VAL A 496 31.32 14.34 -2.79
C VAL A 496 31.34 12.82 -2.89
N LYS A 497 30.70 12.14 -1.92
CA LYS A 497 30.53 10.69 -1.99
C LYS A 497 29.66 10.37 -3.23
N PRO A 498 30.07 9.42 -4.10
CA PRO A 498 29.28 9.06 -5.27
C PRO A 498 27.91 8.51 -4.85
N PRO A 499 26.84 8.78 -5.62
CA PRO A 499 25.51 8.28 -5.29
C PRO A 499 25.46 6.75 -5.35
N LEU A 500 24.72 6.16 -4.42
CA LEU A 500 24.37 4.74 -4.44
C LEU A 500 22.94 4.58 -4.95
N PHE A 501 22.69 3.51 -5.68
CA PHE A 501 21.37 3.18 -6.21
C PHE A 501 20.97 1.79 -5.76
N GLN A 502 19.73 1.66 -5.29
CA GLN A 502 19.09 0.37 -5.14
C GLN A 502 18.80 -0.21 -6.52
N LYS A 503 19.28 -1.43 -6.77
CA LYS A 503 19.22 -2.12 -8.07
C LYS A 503 18.26 -3.32 -8.09
N GLY A 504 17.81 -3.80 -6.93
CA GLY A 504 16.87 -4.91 -6.79
C GLY A 504 15.94 -4.74 -5.59
N VAL A 505 15.17 -5.77 -5.23
CA VAL A 505 14.22 -5.68 -4.10
C VAL A 505 14.10 -6.99 -3.30
N LEU A 506 14.02 -6.85 -1.98
CA LEU A 506 13.50 -7.91 -1.12
C LEU A 506 11.96 -7.85 -1.10
N ARG A 507 11.33 -8.92 -1.57
CA ARG A 507 9.90 -9.17 -1.45
C ARG A 507 9.61 -10.16 -0.32
N THR A 508 8.74 -9.78 0.61
CA THR A 508 8.21 -10.71 1.62
C THR A 508 6.86 -11.29 1.20
N ASN A 509 6.77 -12.62 1.15
CA ASN A 509 5.54 -13.38 0.88
C ASN A 509 5.04 -14.04 2.17
N CYS A 510 3.73 -13.94 2.41
CA CYS A 510 3.04 -14.72 3.43
C CYS A 510 1.59 -14.97 3.01
N ILE A 511 1.05 -16.11 3.44
CA ILE A 511 -0.37 -16.45 3.31
C ILE A 511 -1.23 -15.63 4.30
N ASP A 512 -0.88 -15.70 5.59
CA ASP A 512 -1.69 -15.17 6.69
C ASP A 512 -0.84 -14.98 7.94
N CYS A 513 -0.20 -13.83 8.03
CA CYS A 513 -0.46 -12.83 9.05
C CYS A 513 0.45 -11.63 8.79
N LEU A 514 -0.05 -10.40 8.99
CA LEU A 514 0.80 -9.22 8.80
C LEU A 514 2.00 -9.26 9.72
N ASP A 515 1.86 -9.86 10.89
CA ASP A 515 2.88 -10.15 11.89
C ASP A 515 4.15 -10.78 11.31
N ARG A 516 3.99 -11.87 10.54
CA ARG A 516 5.12 -12.58 9.90
C ARG A 516 5.88 -11.66 8.97
N THR A 517 5.16 -11.01 8.06
CA THR A 517 5.76 -10.06 7.11
C THR A 517 6.39 -8.88 7.83
N ASN A 518 5.72 -8.29 8.81
CA ASN A 518 6.14 -7.05 9.46
C ASN A 518 7.40 -7.24 10.33
N VAL A 519 7.53 -8.40 10.98
CA VAL A 519 8.78 -8.79 11.67
C VAL A 519 9.95 -8.96 10.68
N ALA A 520 9.71 -9.57 9.52
CA ALA A 520 10.74 -9.69 8.49
C ALA A 520 11.09 -8.34 7.83
N GLN A 521 10.10 -7.48 7.61
CA GLN A 521 10.30 -6.12 7.11
C GLN A 521 11.05 -5.24 8.11
N TYR A 522 10.80 -5.39 9.41
CA TYR A 522 11.55 -4.74 10.48
C TYR A 522 13.00 -5.23 10.52
N ALA A 523 13.25 -6.54 10.42
CA ALA A 523 14.61 -7.07 10.38
C ALA A 523 15.40 -6.56 9.16
N TYR A 524 14.74 -6.38 8.01
CA TYR A 524 15.33 -5.72 6.85
C TYR A 524 15.54 -4.22 7.07
N GLY A 525 14.58 -3.53 7.66
CA GLY A 525 14.69 -2.11 8.03
C GLY A 525 15.83 -1.82 9.00
N LEU A 526 16.04 -2.69 10.01
CA LEU A 526 17.11 -2.54 11.01
C LEU A 526 18.49 -2.79 10.40
N ALA A 527 18.62 -3.86 9.60
CA ALA A 527 19.84 -4.11 8.84
C ALA A 527 20.16 -2.91 7.93
N ALA A 528 19.18 -2.43 7.16
CA ALA A 528 19.37 -1.29 6.29
C ALA A 528 19.70 0.00 7.05
N LEU A 529 19.04 0.29 8.18
CA LEU A 529 19.28 1.50 8.96
C LEU A 529 20.77 1.63 9.34
N GLY A 530 21.43 0.54 9.73
CA GLY A 530 22.87 0.55 10.02
C GLY A 530 23.72 0.96 8.81
N TYR A 531 23.46 0.40 7.62
CA TYR A 531 24.16 0.79 6.39
C TYR A 531 23.84 2.22 5.95
N GLN A 532 22.59 2.68 6.13
CA GLN A 532 22.18 4.06 5.84
C GLN A 532 22.92 5.05 6.76
N LEU A 533 22.93 4.81 8.07
CA LEU A 533 23.62 5.65 9.06
C LEU A 533 25.13 5.67 8.86
N HIS A 534 25.74 4.54 8.49
CA HIS A 534 27.16 4.49 8.10
C HIS A 534 27.44 5.31 6.83
N ALA A 535 26.60 5.20 5.78
CA ALA A 535 26.75 5.99 4.57
C ALA A 535 26.65 7.51 4.84
N LEU A 536 25.72 7.93 5.69
CA LEU A 536 25.55 9.32 6.15
C LEU A 536 26.63 9.79 7.14
N GLY A 537 27.56 8.93 7.55
CA GLY A 537 28.57 9.25 8.58
C GLY A 537 27.92 9.63 9.91
N VAL A 538 26.93 8.87 10.36
CA VAL A 538 26.36 8.92 11.70
C VAL A 538 27.05 7.88 12.60
N THR A 539 27.28 6.68 12.07
CA THR A 539 27.90 5.56 12.78
C THR A 539 29.18 5.11 12.08
N THR A 540 30.17 4.65 12.85
CA THR A 540 31.41 4.01 12.34
C THR A 540 31.18 2.56 11.89
N SER A 541 30.10 1.94 12.34
CA SER A 541 29.69 0.57 11.98
C SER A 541 28.38 0.58 11.20
N ALA A 542 28.25 -0.33 10.24
CA ALA A 542 27.02 -0.61 9.51
C ALA A 542 26.08 -1.61 10.23
N LYS A 543 26.46 -2.11 11.42
CA LYS A 543 25.65 -3.00 12.26
C LYS A 543 25.14 -2.24 13.50
N ILE A 544 23.82 -2.15 13.62
CA ILE A 544 23.12 -1.81 14.87
C ILE A 544 22.83 -3.12 15.60
N ASP A 545 22.94 -3.17 16.94
CA ASP A 545 22.56 -4.37 17.69
C ASP A 545 21.06 -4.46 17.94
N LEU A 546 20.57 -5.65 18.28
CA LEU A 546 19.16 -5.84 18.62
C LEU A 546 18.80 -5.16 19.94
N ASP A 547 19.72 -5.05 20.87
CA ASP A 547 19.48 -4.47 22.21
C ASP A 547 19.81 -2.96 22.28
N ASP A 548 20.09 -2.33 21.13
CA ASP A 548 20.25 -0.89 20.97
C ASP A 548 18.87 -0.17 21.09
N PRO A 549 18.74 0.94 21.84
CA PRO A 549 17.49 1.71 21.92
C PRO A 549 16.90 2.09 20.54
N LEU A 550 17.74 2.41 19.55
CA LEU A 550 17.32 2.73 18.19
C LEU A 550 16.61 1.54 17.51
N ALA A 551 16.97 0.30 17.86
CA ALA A 551 16.30 -0.88 17.36
C ALA A 551 14.87 -1.01 17.91
N ASP A 552 14.61 -0.55 19.14
CA ASP A 552 13.27 -0.49 19.74
C ASP A 552 12.44 0.68 19.18
N GLU A 553 13.05 1.85 18.96
CA GLU A 553 12.37 2.98 18.28
C GLU A 553 11.93 2.59 16.86
N LEU A 554 12.83 1.97 16.09
CA LEU A 554 12.52 1.45 14.76
C LEU A 554 11.44 0.35 14.82
N MET A 555 11.46 -0.51 15.85
CA MET A 555 10.42 -1.51 16.06
C MET A 555 9.05 -0.84 16.28
N ALA A 556 8.98 0.27 17.03
CA ALA A 556 7.76 1.04 17.22
C ALA A 556 7.30 1.82 15.96
N PHE A 557 8.18 2.05 14.97
CA PHE A 557 7.79 2.49 13.63
C PHE A 557 7.13 1.34 12.83
N TYR A 558 7.80 0.20 12.72
CA TYR A 558 7.29 -0.95 11.96
C TYR A 558 6.03 -1.55 12.60
N GLU A 559 5.93 -1.65 13.93
CA GLU A 559 4.72 -2.10 14.63
C GLU A 559 3.50 -1.26 14.22
N LYS A 560 3.60 0.07 14.32
CA LYS A 560 2.48 0.97 14.00
C LYS A 560 2.09 0.92 12.52
N MET A 561 3.06 0.75 11.62
CA MET A 561 2.82 0.46 10.21
C MET A 561 2.08 -0.87 10.03
N GLY A 562 2.46 -1.90 10.78
CA GLY A 562 1.82 -3.21 10.80
C GLY A 562 0.36 -3.16 11.26
N ASP A 563 0.08 -2.50 12.38
CA ASP A 563 -1.28 -2.35 12.91
C ASP A 563 -2.19 -1.58 11.96
N THR A 564 -1.69 -0.47 11.41
CA THR A 564 -2.39 0.35 10.41
C THR A 564 -2.79 -0.51 9.19
N LEU A 565 -1.79 -1.13 8.55
CA LEU A 565 -2.03 -1.93 7.34
C LEU A 565 -2.82 -3.22 7.61
N ALA A 566 -2.83 -3.73 8.85
CA ALA A 566 -3.67 -4.85 9.26
C ALA A 566 -5.15 -4.43 9.31
N HIS A 567 -5.43 -3.24 9.83
CA HIS A 567 -6.79 -2.72 9.94
C HIS A 567 -7.40 -2.49 8.55
N GLN A 568 -6.61 -1.95 7.62
CA GLN A 568 -7.01 -1.69 6.23
C GLN A 568 -7.28 -2.96 5.39
N TYR A 569 -6.70 -4.11 5.75
CA TYR A 569 -6.84 -5.36 4.98
C TYR A 569 -7.79 -6.37 5.65
N GLY A 570 -7.71 -6.52 6.97
CA GLY A 570 -8.46 -7.52 7.75
C GLY A 570 -9.25 -6.99 8.96
N GLY A 571 -9.44 -5.67 9.06
CA GLY A 571 -10.37 -5.05 10.02
C GLY A 571 -9.92 -5.00 11.49
N SER A 572 -8.70 -5.40 11.82
CA SER A 572 -8.13 -5.34 13.17
C SER A 572 -6.68 -4.90 13.16
N ALA A 573 -6.13 -4.57 14.34
CA ALA A 573 -4.70 -4.53 14.57
C ALA A 573 -3.97 -5.84 14.16
N ALA A 574 -2.65 -5.78 14.01
CA ALA A 574 -1.78 -6.94 13.95
C ALA A 574 -1.76 -7.65 15.34
N HIS A 575 -1.28 -8.89 15.42
CA HIS A 575 -1.19 -9.64 16.68
C HIS A 575 0.09 -9.33 17.47
N ASN A 576 1.13 -8.79 16.82
CA ASN A 576 2.39 -8.24 17.34
C ASN A 576 3.17 -9.12 18.33
N LYS A 577 2.89 -10.42 18.40
CA LYS A 577 3.40 -11.38 19.41
C LYS A 577 4.88 -11.24 19.75
N ILE A 578 5.75 -11.03 18.75
CA ILE A 578 7.20 -10.88 18.94
C ILE A 578 7.57 -9.50 19.52
N PHE A 579 6.94 -8.42 19.05
CA PHE A 579 7.17 -7.06 19.58
C PHE A 579 6.57 -6.86 20.98
N SER A 580 5.48 -7.57 21.29
CA SER A 580 4.93 -7.67 22.66
C SER A 580 5.87 -8.45 23.58
N ALA A 581 6.38 -9.61 23.13
CA ALA A 581 7.31 -10.41 23.90
C ALA A 581 8.66 -9.71 24.16
N ARG A 582 9.19 -8.95 23.18
CA ARG A 582 10.43 -8.18 23.31
C ARG A 582 10.32 -7.07 24.37
N ARG A 583 9.17 -6.37 24.46
CA ARG A 583 8.87 -5.42 25.55
C ARG A 583 8.45 -6.07 26.86
N GLY A 584 8.74 -7.36 27.08
CA GLY A 584 8.46 -8.07 28.33
C GLY A 584 6.98 -8.19 28.70
N GLN A 585 6.04 -8.02 27.76
CA GLN A 585 4.62 -8.07 28.09
C GLN A 585 4.20 -9.46 28.61
N TRP A 586 3.45 -9.49 29.70
CA TRP A 586 3.01 -10.72 30.35
C TRP A 586 2.23 -11.63 29.39
N ARG A 587 2.59 -12.91 29.35
CA ARG A 587 2.07 -13.89 28.36
C ARG A 587 0.54 -13.97 28.32
N ALA A 588 -0.11 -13.87 29.48
CA ALA A 588 -1.57 -13.85 29.58
C ALA A 588 -2.21 -12.63 28.89
N ALA A 589 -1.59 -11.45 29.00
CA ALA A 589 -2.04 -10.23 28.32
C ALA A 589 -1.84 -10.30 26.80
N ILE A 590 -0.73 -10.92 26.35
CA ILE A 590 -0.54 -11.20 24.91
C ILE A 590 -1.64 -12.15 24.40
N GLN A 591 -1.94 -13.21 25.15
CA GLN A 591 -2.95 -14.20 24.76
C GLN A 591 -4.38 -13.64 24.73
N SER A 592 -4.75 -12.77 25.68
CA SER A 592 -6.06 -12.11 25.65
C SER A 592 -6.18 -11.12 24.48
N GLN A 593 -5.13 -10.33 24.20
CA GLN A 593 -5.09 -9.46 23.02
C GLN A 593 -5.18 -10.26 21.71
N GLU A 594 -4.48 -11.40 21.59
CA GLU A 594 -4.59 -12.30 20.43
C GLU A 594 -6.02 -12.82 20.24
N PHE A 595 -6.73 -13.15 21.33
CA PHE A 595 -8.14 -13.56 21.28
C PHE A 595 -9.06 -12.43 20.79
N PHE A 596 -9.02 -11.25 21.41
CA PHE A 596 -9.84 -10.10 21.01
C PHE A 596 -9.57 -9.67 19.55
N ARG A 597 -8.30 -9.62 19.13
CA ARG A 597 -7.92 -9.33 17.74
C ARG A 597 -8.43 -10.40 16.77
N THR A 598 -8.47 -11.67 17.18
CA THR A 598 -9.04 -12.76 16.37
C THR A 598 -10.55 -12.63 16.23
N LEU A 599 -11.27 -12.28 17.30
CA LEU A 599 -12.71 -12.02 17.29
C LEU A 599 -13.07 -10.80 16.43
N GLN A 600 -12.31 -9.69 16.54
CA GLN A 600 -12.50 -8.50 15.71
C GLN A 600 -12.29 -8.81 14.21
N ARG A 601 -11.27 -9.60 13.86
CA ARG A 601 -11.10 -10.11 12.48
C ARG A 601 -12.33 -10.89 12.06
N TYR A 602 -12.71 -11.90 12.84
CA TYR A 602 -13.85 -12.77 12.53
C TYR A 602 -15.13 -11.96 12.24
N TYR A 603 -15.45 -10.98 13.09
CA TYR A 603 -16.57 -10.07 12.87
C TYR A 603 -16.47 -9.27 11.56
N SER A 604 -15.30 -8.68 11.26
CA SER A 604 -15.10 -7.98 9.97
C SER A 604 -15.33 -8.92 8.79
N ASN A 605 -14.66 -10.08 8.79
CA ASN A 605 -14.73 -11.07 7.72
C ASN A 605 -16.16 -11.60 7.48
N ALA A 606 -16.98 -11.73 8.54
CA ALA A 606 -18.32 -12.33 8.46
C ALA A 606 -19.45 -11.33 8.13
N TYR A 607 -19.26 -10.03 8.43
CA TYR A 607 -20.31 -9.02 8.33
C TYR A 607 -19.92 -7.77 7.52
N MET A 608 -18.69 -7.26 7.65
CA MET A 608 -18.28 -5.98 7.04
C MET A 608 -17.52 -6.12 5.72
N ASP A 609 -16.85 -7.26 5.49
CA ASP A 609 -15.86 -7.38 4.42
C ASP A 609 -16.47 -7.34 2.99
N VAL A 610 -17.75 -7.68 2.84
CA VAL A 610 -18.50 -7.53 1.57
C VAL A 610 -18.82 -6.05 1.31
N GLU A 611 -19.41 -5.34 2.27
CA GLU A 611 -19.72 -3.91 2.11
C GLU A 611 -18.45 -3.06 1.91
N LYS A 612 -17.36 -3.39 2.63
CA LYS A 612 -16.04 -2.80 2.43
C LYS A 612 -15.49 -3.07 1.03
N GLN A 613 -15.66 -4.27 0.48
CA GLN A 613 -15.24 -4.57 -0.89
C GLN A 613 -16.08 -3.76 -1.90
N ASN A 614 -17.38 -3.63 -1.69
CA ASN A 614 -18.27 -2.86 -2.57
C ASN A 614 -17.93 -1.36 -2.52
N ALA A 615 -17.61 -0.82 -1.34
CA ALA A 615 -17.08 0.53 -1.17
C ALA A 615 -15.77 0.76 -1.94
N ILE A 616 -14.81 -0.18 -1.84
CA ILE A 616 -13.56 -0.15 -2.62
C ILE A 616 -13.84 -0.23 -4.13
N ASN A 617 -14.75 -1.10 -4.55
CA ASN A 617 -15.10 -1.29 -5.96
C ASN A 617 -15.70 -0.01 -6.58
N VAL A 618 -16.56 0.70 -5.84
CA VAL A 618 -17.15 1.99 -6.26
C VAL A 618 -16.10 3.11 -6.25
N PHE A 619 -15.29 3.23 -5.19
CA PHE A 619 -14.26 4.26 -5.09
C PHE A 619 -13.19 4.16 -6.19
N LEU A 620 -12.80 2.94 -6.57
CA LEU A 620 -11.82 2.66 -7.63
C LEU A 620 -12.43 2.55 -9.04
N GLY A 621 -13.74 2.73 -9.19
CA GLY A 621 -14.44 2.64 -10.48
C GLY A 621 -14.48 1.25 -11.11
N HIS A 622 -14.22 0.20 -10.33
CA HIS A 622 -14.40 -1.20 -10.73
C HIS A 622 -15.89 -1.56 -10.89
N PHE A 623 -16.75 -0.94 -10.08
CA PHE A 623 -18.19 -0.89 -10.31
C PHE A 623 -18.62 0.56 -10.49
N GLN A 624 -19.46 0.82 -11.49
CA GLN A 624 -20.02 2.13 -11.79
C GLN A 624 -21.55 1.95 -11.94
N PRO A 625 -22.38 2.58 -11.08
CA PRO A 625 -23.83 2.42 -11.13
C PRO A 625 -24.41 2.88 -12.46
N GLN A 626 -25.40 2.16 -12.98
CA GLN A 626 -26.11 2.51 -14.21
C GLN A 626 -27.61 2.23 -14.06
N PRO A 627 -28.50 3.14 -14.49
CA PRO A 627 -29.94 2.89 -14.46
C PRO A 627 -30.32 1.61 -15.21
N GLY A 628 -31.21 0.80 -14.61
CA GLY A 628 -31.71 -0.45 -15.22
C GLY A 628 -30.74 -1.64 -15.18
N LYS A 629 -29.60 -1.54 -14.48
CA LYS A 629 -28.71 -2.69 -14.20
C LYS A 629 -28.74 -3.05 -12.71
N ALA A 630 -28.42 -4.31 -12.41
CA ALA A 630 -28.32 -4.81 -11.04
C ALA A 630 -27.29 -4.02 -10.22
N ASP A 631 -27.61 -3.76 -8.96
CA ASP A 631 -26.77 -2.96 -8.07
C ASP A 631 -25.62 -3.78 -7.46
N VAL A 632 -24.56 -3.10 -6.98
CA VAL A 632 -23.32 -3.75 -6.49
C VAL A 632 -23.53 -4.71 -5.31
N TRP A 633 -24.64 -4.59 -4.58
CA TRP A 633 -25.03 -5.46 -3.47
C TRP A 633 -25.92 -6.65 -3.89
N GLU A 634 -26.23 -6.76 -5.19
CA GLU A 634 -27.04 -7.83 -5.80
C GLU A 634 -26.17 -8.79 -6.62
N LEU A 635 -24.95 -8.36 -6.97
CA LEU A 635 -23.95 -9.16 -7.66
C LEU A 635 -23.15 -10.03 -6.68
N ASP A 636 -22.96 -11.31 -7.01
CA ASP A 636 -21.99 -12.17 -6.33
C ASP A 636 -20.55 -11.63 -6.47
N SER A 637 -19.67 -11.99 -5.54
CA SER A 637 -18.27 -11.54 -5.45
C SER A 637 -17.43 -11.79 -6.71
N ASP A 638 -17.84 -12.76 -7.54
CA ASP A 638 -17.13 -13.19 -8.74
C ASP A 638 -17.62 -12.46 -9.99
N GLN A 639 -18.93 -12.18 -10.08
CA GLN A 639 -19.55 -11.45 -11.19
C GLN A 639 -18.96 -10.03 -11.35
N HIS A 640 -18.53 -9.44 -10.23
CA HIS A 640 -17.83 -8.17 -10.13
C HIS A 640 -16.63 -8.00 -11.08
N SER A 641 -16.03 -9.08 -11.57
CA SER A 641 -14.85 -9.01 -12.46
C SER A 641 -15.22 -8.70 -13.92
N ASN A 642 -16.45 -9.02 -14.35
CA ASN A 642 -16.82 -9.08 -15.77
C ASN A 642 -17.58 -7.84 -16.27
N VAL A 643 -18.21 -7.07 -15.37
CA VAL A 643 -19.05 -5.91 -15.74
C VAL A 643 -18.22 -4.74 -16.30
N GLY A 644 -16.91 -4.70 -16.04
CA GLY A 644 -16.00 -3.63 -16.49
C GLY A 644 -15.64 -3.62 -17.99
N ARG A 645 -16.28 -4.44 -18.83
CA ARG A 645 -16.05 -4.51 -20.27
C ARG A 645 -17.35 -4.83 -21.03
N ASN A 646 -17.98 -3.81 -21.60
CA ASN A 646 -18.47 -3.80 -22.99
C ASN A 646 -19.20 -2.48 -23.30
N GLY A 647 -18.57 -1.66 -24.14
CA GLY A 647 -19.14 -0.48 -24.77
C GLY A 647 -19.27 -0.68 -26.28
N GLN A 648 -19.80 -1.82 -26.71
CA GLN A 648 -20.14 -2.11 -28.11
C GLN A 648 -21.21 -3.21 -28.16
N SER A 649 -22.21 -3.00 -29.01
CA SER A 649 -23.36 -3.89 -29.15
C SER A 649 -23.17 -4.88 -30.30
N LYS A 650 -23.16 -6.19 -29.97
CA LYS A 650 -23.65 -7.24 -30.85
C LYS A 650 -24.53 -8.20 -30.06
N SER A 651 -25.61 -8.61 -30.68
CA SER A 651 -26.50 -9.68 -30.23
C SER A 651 -25.93 -11.02 -30.67
N ASP A 652 -25.78 -11.96 -29.75
CA ASP A 652 -25.61 -13.39 -30.04
C ASP A 652 -26.47 -14.18 -29.04
N GLU A 653 -27.24 -15.14 -29.53
CA GLU A 653 -28.09 -16.00 -28.71
C GLU A 653 -27.34 -17.27 -28.22
N ASN A 654 -27.97 -17.99 -27.29
CA ASN A 654 -27.66 -19.38 -26.91
C ASN A 654 -26.25 -19.67 -26.36
N GLY A 655 -26.12 -19.59 -25.03
CA GLY A 655 -24.92 -20.01 -24.28
C GLY A 655 -25.21 -20.51 -22.86
N ARG A 656 -26.30 -21.26 -22.62
CA ARG A 656 -26.68 -21.75 -21.27
C ARG A 656 -25.75 -22.86 -20.76
N SER A 657 -24.64 -22.51 -20.13
CA SER A 657 -23.82 -23.44 -19.35
C SER A 657 -24.47 -23.78 -18.00
N LEU A 658 -25.30 -24.82 -17.96
CA LEU A 658 -25.95 -25.31 -16.74
C LEU A 658 -24.94 -25.96 -15.78
N PHE A 659 -24.56 -25.25 -14.71
CA PHE A 659 -23.89 -25.90 -13.57
C PHE A 659 -24.91 -26.67 -12.73
N LYS A 660 -24.76 -28.00 -12.74
CA LYS A 660 -25.70 -28.96 -12.14
C LYS A 660 -25.67 -28.89 -10.61
N ARG A 661 -26.67 -28.23 -10.01
CA ARG A 661 -26.88 -28.19 -8.55
C ARG A 661 -27.20 -29.61 -8.06
N SER A 662 -26.28 -30.23 -7.33
CA SER A 662 -26.57 -31.48 -6.61
C SER A 662 -27.36 -31.15 -5.35
N TRP A 663 -28.59 -31.66 -5.24
CA TRP A 663 -29.39 -31.56 -4.02
C TRP A 663 -29.15 -32.80 -3.17
N SER A 664 -29.05 -32.62 -1.85
CA SER A 664 -29.04 -33.70 -0.87
C SER A 664 -29.59 -33.19 0.47
N ASP A 665 -30.82 -32.68 0.43
CA ASP A 665 -31.54 -32.28 1.64
C ASP A 665 -32.05 -33.54 2.36
N GLY A 666 -31.32 -33.96 3.39
CA GLY A 666 -31.74 -35.04 4.27
C GLY A 666 -32.68 -34.52 5.36
N ASN A 667 -33.99 -34.75 5.20
CA ASN A 667 -34.98 -34.46 6.23
C ASN A 667 -35.27 -35.73 7.07
N ILE A 668 -35.07 -35.61 8.38
CA ILE A 668 -35.59 -36.56 9.38
C ILE A 668 -36.94 -36.03 9.85
N LEU A 669 -38.01 -36.82 9.73
CA LEU A 669 -39.24 -36.67 10.50
C LEU A 669 -39.84 -38.05 10.80
N CYS A 670 -40.61 -38.14 11.88
CA CYS A 670 -41.18 -39.39 12.39
C CYS A 670 -42.35 -39.90 11.54
N GLU A 671 -42.57 -41.22 11.57
CA GLU A 671 -43.86 -41.82 11.22
C GLU A 671 -44.88 -41.62 12.35
N SER A 672 -46.16 -41.53 11.96
CA SER A 672 -47.31 -41.82 12.82
C SER A 672 -48.48 -42.30 11.96
N ASP A 673 -48.70 -43.62 12.00
CA ASP A 673 -49.84 -44.41 11.53
C ASP A 673 -50.91 -43.81 10.60
N SER A 674 -51.13 -44.47 9.46
CA SER A 674 -52.46 -44.64 8.83
C SER A 674 -52.48 -45.97 8.05
N PRO A 675 -53.58 -46.77 8.06
CA PRO A 675 -53.44 -48.22 7.91
C PRO A 675 -54.06 -48.86 6.65
N MET A 676 -53.83 -50.18 6.54
CA MET A 676 -54.60 -51.24 5.85
C MET A 676 -54.20 -51.72 4.44
N SER A 677 -54.17 -53.06 4.35
CA SER A 677 -54.53 -53.95 3.22
C SER A 677 -53.63 -54.01 1.97
N THR A 678 -53.40 -55.19 1.36
CA THR A 678 -53.43 -56.59 1.87
C THR A 678 -52.66 -57.50 0.90
N SER A 679 -52.11 -58.60 1.44
CA SER A 679 -51.93 -59.91 0.79
C SER A 679 -50.96 -60.10 -0.41
N ASN A 680 -50.18 -61.18 -0.29
CA ASN A 680 -49.79 -62.14 -1.33
C ASN A 680 -48.74 -61.77 -2.41
N VAL A 681 -47.93 -62.71 -2.93
CA VAL A 681 -47.27 -63.92 -2.36
C VAL A 681 -46.28 -64.50 -3.40
N ASN A 682 -45.14 -65.06 -2.96
CA ASN A 682 -44.13 -65.77 -3.78
C ASN A 682 -43.41 -64.90 -4.87
N LYS A 683 -42.29 -65.32 -5.51
CA LYS A 683 -41.67 -66.66 -5.57
C LYS A 683 -40.14 -66.67 -5.76
N ASP A 684 -39.49 -67.60 -5.04
CA ASP A 684 -38.25 -68.37 -5.25
C ASP A 684 -36.87 -67.78 -5.69
N PHE A 685 -35.88 -68.27 -4.93
CA PHE A 685 -34.42 -68.48 -5.10
C PHE A 685 -34.02 -69.28 -6.38
N PRO A 686 -32.73 -69.66 -6.71
CA PRO A 686 -31.56 -69.86 -5.80
C PRO A 686 -30.10 -69.63 -6.32
N SER A 687 -29.12 -69.86 -5.41
CA SER A 687 -27.77 -70.48 -5.61
C SER A 687 -26.68 -69.79 -6.48
N SER A 688 -25.36 -69.95 -6.26
CA SER A 688 -24.57 -70.48 -5.10
C SER A 688 -23.03 -70.30 -5.27
N ASP A 689 -22.32 -70.15 -4.15
CA ASP A 689 -21.06 -70.84 -3.75
C ASP A 689 -19.62 -70.60 -4.30
N PHE A 690 -18.69 -70.59 -3.31
CA PHE A 690 -17.28 -71.07 -3.25
C PHE A 690 -16.17 -70.44 -4.17
N SER A 691 -14.89 -70.29 -3.75
CA SER A 691 -14.13 -70.48 -2.47
C SER A 691 -12.76 -69.72 -2.55
N SER A 692 -11.68 -69.84 -1.74
CA SER A 692 -11.25 -70.75 -0.65
C SER A 692 -10.06 -70.18 0.20
N LYS A 693 -9.82 -70.76 1.40
CA LYS A 693 -8.56 -71.26 2.08
C LYS A 693 -7.17 -70.62 1.73
N SER A 694 -6.14 -70.53 2.61
CA SER A 694 -5.74 -71.23 3.88
C SER A 694 -4.49 -70.54 4.54
N LYS A 695 -3.91 -70.86 5.73
CA LYS A 695 -4.36 -71.45 7.04
C LYS A 695 -3.14 -71.65 8.02
N GLY A 696 -3.09 -70.98 9.19
CA GLY A 696 -2.27 -71.37 10.38
C GLY A 696 -0.97 -70.57 10.67
N GLY A 697 -0.38 -70.58 11.88
CA GLY A 697 -0.94 -70.98 13.20
C GLY A 697 0.04 -71.41 14.33
N SER A 698 0.27 -70.54 15.35
CA SER A 698 0.83 -70.82 16.72
C SER A 698 0.49 -69.63 17.68
N LYS A 699 0.61 -69.57 19.02
CA LYS A 699 1.13 -70.38 20.17
C LYS A 699 2.63 -70.29 20.55
N MET A 700 3.06 -70.27 21.84
CA MET A 700 2.38 -70.12 23.17
C MET A 700 3.38 -69.97 24.36
N LEU A 701 3.23 -68.94 25.24
CA LEU A 701 3.89 -68.73 26.57
C LEU A 701 5.46 -68.69 26.59
N SER A 702 6.19 -68.12 27.56
CA SER A 702 6.05 -67.04 28.59
C SER A 702 7.50 -66.58 28.95
N GLU A 703 7.96 -65.86 29.99
CA GLU A 703 7.52 -65.18 31.25
C GLU A 703 8.70 -64.20 31.65
N SER A 704 8.84 -63.43 32.75
CA SER A 704 8.13 -63.13 34.02
C SER A 704 8.53 -61.69 34.52
N SER A 705 8.54 -61.40 35.84
CA SER A 705 8.91 -60.11 36.50
C SER A 705 9.74 -60.36 37.80
N PRO A 706 10.31 -59.35 38.53
CA PRO A 706 9.61 -58.29 39.32
C PRO A 706 10.05 -56.83 38.98
N GLU A 707 9.26 -55.75 39.16
CA GLU A 707 8.87 -54.98 40.40
C GLU A 707 10.03 -54.20 41.07
N ILE A 708 9.89 -53.05 41.76
CA ILE A 708 8.82 -52.36 42.53
C ILE A 708 8.90 -50.83 42.18
N SER A 709 7.85 -50.02 41.88
CA SER A 709 6.55 -49.71 42.53
C SER A 709 6.57 -48.55 43.57
N THR A 710 5.76 -47.51 43.31
CA THR A 710 5.03 -46.72 44.34
C THR A 710 3.69 -46.24 43.76
N CYS A 711 2.59 -46.51 44.44
CA CYS A 711 1.23 -46.02 44.16
C CYS A 711 1.11 -44.51 44.56
N GLU A 712 0.04 -43.74 44.32
CA GLU A 712 -1.39 -44.02 44.52
C GLU A 712 -2.36 -43.30 43.55
N SER A 713 -3.66 -43.54 43.79
CA SER A 713 -4.81 -43.47 42.91
C SER A 713 -5.53 -42.11 42.79
N ASP A 714 -6.26 -41.99 41.67
CA ASP A 714 -7.59 -41.39 41.49
C ASP A 714 -7.98 -40.07 42.17
N LEU A 715 -8.46 -39.11 41.35
CA LEU A 715 -9.92 -38.89 41.25
C LEU A 715 -10.31 -37.95 40.09
N THR A 716 -11.45 -38.24 39.46
CA THR A 716 -12.00 -37.44 38.36
C THR A 716 -12.78 -36.23 38.86
N TYR A 717 -12.26 -35.01 38.66
CA TYR A 717 -13.03 -33.76 38.83
C TYR A 717 -12.90 -32.82 37.63
N SER A 718 -13.73 -33.03 36.61
CA SER A 718 -13.81 -32.18 35.42
C SER A 718 -15.27 -31.85 35.06
N ARG A 719 -15.80 -30.74 35.59
CA ARG A 719 -16.71 -29.81 34.87
C ARG A 719 -17.16 -28.57 35.65
N CYS A 720 -17.26 -28.58 36.99
CA CYS A 720 -17.95 -27.52 37.73
C CYS A 720 -17.23 -26.15 37.79
N PHE A 721 -15.89 -26.10 37.85
CA PHE A 721 -15.16 -24.85 38.13
C PHE A 721 -15.18 -23.78 37.01
N THR A 722 -15.62 -24.13 35.79
CA THR A 722 -15.61 -23.18 34.66
C THR A 722 -16.81 -22.22 34.64
N PHE A 723 -17.97 -22.62 35.16
CA PHE A 723 -19.18 -21.79 35.12
C PHE A 723 -19.18 -20.66 36.15
N GLN A 724 -18.62 -20.87 37.33
CA GLN A 724 -18.67 -19.89 38.43
C GLN A 724 -17.77 -18.67 38.15
N LEU A 725 -16.60 -18.89 37.52
CA LEU A 725 -15.72 -17.82 37.00
C LEU A 725 -16.37 -17.03 35.87
N LEU A 726 -17.09 -17.70 34.96
CA LEU A 726 -17.86 -17.06 33.88
C LEU A 726 -18.91 -16.10 34.44
N TYR A 727 -19.67 -16.52 35.46
CA TYR A 727 -20.73 -15.70 36.06
C TYR A 727 -20.17 -14.44 36.74
N ILE A 728 -19.09 -14.58 37.50
CA ILE A 728 -18.43 -13.44 38.20
C ILE A 728 -17.87 -12.42 37.20
N GLN A 729 -17.25 -12.88 36.10
CA GLN A 729 -16.77 -11.96 35.05
C GLN A 729 -17.92 -11.26 34.31
N PHE A 730 -19.02 -11.95 34.01
CA PHE A 730 -20.18 -11.34 33.35
C PHE A 730 -20.85 -10.26 34.21
N TYR A 731 -20.93 -10.48 35.53
CA TYR A 731 -21.53 -9.54 36.47
C TYR A 731 -20.70 -8.25 36.66
N PHE A 732 -19.37 -8.34 36.56
CA PHE A 732 -18.50 -7.16 36.48
C PHE A 732 -18.66 -6.42 35.15
N PHE A 733 -18.79 -7.15 34.04
CA PHE A 733 -18.87 -6.57 32.69
C PHE A 733 -20.16 -5.75 32.47
N THR A 734 -21.30 -6.17 33.04
CA THR A 734 -22.54 -5.40 32.97
C THR A 734 -22.50 -4.11 33.80
N ARG A 735 -21.99 -4.15 35.04
CA ARG A 735 -21.89 -2.94 35.89
C ARG A 735 -21.00 -1.85 35.29
N LEU A 736 -19.83 -2.20 34.74
CA LEU A 736 -18.92 -1.23 34.13
C LEU A 736 -19.50 -0.56 32.87
N ASN A 737 -20.25 -1.30 32.03
CA ASN A 737 -20.87 -0.73 30.83
C ASN A 737 -22.03 0.22 31.17
N CYS A 738 -22.87 -0.09 32.17
CA CYS A 738 -23.94 0.82 32.58
C CYS A 738 -23.41 2.16 33.09
N SER A 739 -22.30 2.17 33.84
CA SER A 739 -21.65 3.41 34.30
C SER A 739 -21.08 4.25 33.14
N PHE A 740 -20.52 3.61 32.10
CA PHE A 740 -19.99 4.34 30.93
C PHE A 740 -21.08 4.89 30.01
N ILE A 741 -22.25 4.24 29.96
CA ILE A 741 -23.38 4.68 29.12
C ILE A 741 -24.07 5.91 29.74
N LEU A 742 -24.27 5.98 31.06
CA LEU A 742 -24.85 7.17 31.70
C LEU A 742 -23.96 8.42 31.54
N LEU A 743 -22.64 8.28 31.60
CA LEU A 743 -21.72 9.43 31.54
C LEU A 743 -21.61 10.09 30.16
N ASN A 744 -22.13 9.46 29.09
CA ASN A 744 -22.12 10.00 27.72
C ASN A 744 -23.48 10.61 27.30
N VAL A 745 -24.41 10.83 28.25
CA VAL A 745 -25.74 11.43 28.01
C VAL A 745 -25.90 12.81 28.67
N MET A 746 -24.89 13.28 29.42
CA MET A 746 -24.88 14.60 30.06
C MET A 746 -23.59 15.40 29.82
N HIS A 747 -23.09 15.41 28.57
CA HIS A 747 -22.03 16.34 28.15
C HIS A 747 -22.06 16.69 26.67
#